data_AF-A0A2D3RDN0-F1
#
_entry.id   AF-A0A2D3RDN0-F1
#
_cell.length_a   1.000
_cell.length_b   1.000
_cell.length_c   1.000
_cell.angle_alpha   90.00
_cell.angle_beta   90.00
_cell.angle_gamma   90.00
#
_symmetry.space_group_name_H-M   'P 1'
#
loop_
_entity.id
_entity.type
_entity.pdbx_description
1 polymer ?
#
loop_
_entity_poly.entity_id
_entity_poly.type
_entity_poly.pdbx_seq_one_letter_code
_entity_poly.pdbx_strand_id
1 'polypeptide(L)'
;MRKYLLASTCLVAVISIPAQAETTIATATTDPIRTSTINGGAADNIKITSAGSVKPTSGVAVTVDSDNTLINEGTIEISNADNATGILADAGVTGTITNSASGKIILDEPYAPTDSDNDGDIDGPFATGTGRTGIATAGAFNGNITNSGTITIEGNDSAGIRLGGTLTGNFVHDGTTKVLGDNALGVGLQDVDGNVRLAGTISAQGVDAVAARVDGNINGALVVQGSLQSSGYRYTSAPADSSKLDADDLLQGGPALSIAGNVTGGIILAVPPKDTSSTDNDEDDDGIEDSKEGSALVRSYGAAPAMRIGDSSDAIAIGPVAGTGTGFGLIIDGGILGSGVYSGIDANGLQIGGLGGTVTIAGGVGIGATGSVKALSKDGSATAIQVGSGATTPEIRNAGTIEATGGGSATSISRALAIGVGADVQTLRNSGTISAKAGGDDATAIAIIDTSVSVNLLENSGTIIATGALAASDRNVAIDLSANGSGATVRQTAVAASAKPPSITGDVRFGSGNDIFDIADGTVKGNSSFGTGDNQLKLSGDAVYTGNATFGTGADMMTLAGTSVFSGNADFGGGADMLTLSGTSRFSGSLTNAEGLAVTVSGAMFDAIGSAQIASLAVTDNGVLGVTLGGSNDTALQVSGTASFDTGSKLAIKLSNVQSAEGDHVVVQAGTLAGVNNLTASTTLLPFLYKGSLSSNANQVIVSVARKDATELGLNRSEASGFAAIYAALVDDEDVEGIFLAISDQEQFRKQLSQMLPEHEGGTFENVTLGSRAMVRFLADPKGPFKDEGKWGYWVAQAGWGSSKSVGDTAGYDVGGWGISAGAEHKTGIGNFGASVGYLNGKNSNEGNGNEVWSEQLELAAYWRLASDSWLAHARISGAKIDFDGYRYFIGELDGEEIVKTMTADWDGTLWSASGAVARDMRSGNFSIRPTIAVDYFKLSEDGYAETGGGEALDLTVADRKSDELAVSGTVALGLDLGGVDQYDGWYRFELEAGRREIVGGSLGVTVAQFENGSPFTLVPEERKSGWIGRLRAVAGNSAFQIGGEISVEEQQSHAAVAVRASLRVGL
;
A
#
# COMPACT_ATOMS: atom_id res chain seq x y z
N MET A 1 39.40 35.74 -35.56
CA MET A 1 38.01 36.19 -35.32
C MET A 1 37.98 36.89 -33.96
N ARG A 2 38.19 38.23 -33.97
CA ARG A 2 37.28 39.31 -33.48
C ARG A 2 36.89 39.10 -32.00
N LYS A 3 37.49 39.74 -30.96
CA LYS A 3 37.72 41.18 -30.64
C LYS A 3 36.52 42.08 -30.89
N TYR A 4 35.85 42.54 -29.82
CA TYR A 4 35.38 43.93 -29.65
C TYR A 4 35.35 44.34 -28.17
N LEU A 5 35.81 45.57 -27.94
CA LEU A 5 35.89 46.37 -26.72
C LEU A 5 35.36 47.77 -27.12
N LEU A 6 34.90 48.56 -26.14
CA LEU A 6 34.51 50.00 -26.13
C LEU A 6 33.01 50.39 -26.15
N ALA A 7 32.53 50.83 -24.97
CA ALA A 7 32.20 52.21 -24.55
C ALA A 7 31.34 53.16 -25.44
N SER A 8 30.23 53.67 -24.86
CA SER A 8 29.71 55.08 -24.91
C SER A 8 28.32 55.15 -24.23
N THR A 9 28.17 55.72 -23.03
CA THR A 9 27.72 57.10 -22.67
C THR A 9 26.25 57.47 -22.94
N CYS A 10 25.55 57.71 -21.81
CA CYS A 10 24.61 58.79 -21.48
C CYS A 10 23.25 58.94 -22.21
N LEU A 11 22.15 58.76 -21.44
CA LEU A 11 21.06 59.74 -21.29
C LEU A 11 20.16 59.33 -20.10
N VAL A 12 20.56 59.72 -18.88
CA VAL A 12 19.66 59.76 -17.71
C VAL A 12 18.99 61.14 -17.74
N ALA A 13 17.69 61.15 -17.95
CA ALA A 13 16.87 62.34 -17.75
C ALA A 13 16.72 62.55 -16.23
N VAL A 14 17.47 63.52 -15.70
CA VAL A 14 17.27 64.04 -14.34
C VAL A 14 15.96 64.81 -14.36
N ILE A 15 14.89 64.21 -13.82
CA ILE A 15 13.74 64.95 -13.34
C ILE A 15 14.11 65.41 -11.93
N SER A 16 14.45 66.69 -11.80
CA SER A 16 14.65 67.35 -10.51
C SER A 16 13.32 67.43 -9.77
N ILE A 17 13.07 66.45 -8.90
CA ILE A 17 12.09 66.51 -7.81
C ILE A 17 12.70 67.45 -6.75
N PRO A 18 11.94 68.35 -6.10
CA PRO A 18 12.48 69.15 -5.00
C PRO A 18 13.07 68.21 -3.95
N ALA A 19 14.40 68.23 -3.83
CA ALA A 19 15.09 67.60 -2.71
C ALA A 19 14.58 68.28 -1.44
N GLN A 20 13.81 67.55 -0.63
CA GLN A 20 13.73 67.85 0.79
C GLN A 20 15.18 67.86 1.29
N ALA A 21 15.54 68.81 2.15
CA ALA A 21 16.83 68.74 2.81
C ALA A 21 16.93 67.38 3.52
N GLU A 22 18.03 66.66 3.30
CA GLU A 22 18.40 65.48 4.06
C GLU A 22 19.91 65.53 4.33
N THR A 23 20.30 65.25 5.57
CA THR A 23 21.70 65.16 5.97
C THR A 23 22.19 63.73 5.74
N THR A 24 23.21 63.61 4.88
CA THR A 24 23.77 62.31 4.46
C THR A 24 24.99 61.91 5.29
N ILE A 25 24.95 60.75 5.92
CA ILE A 25 26.08 60.11 6.59
C ILE A 25 26.75 59.13 5.61
N ALA A 26 27.84 59.57 4.98
CA ALA A 26 28.56 58.81 3.95
C ALA A 26 29.84 58.11 4.45
N THR A 27 30.27 58.40 5.68
CA THR A 27 31.47 57.83 6.32
C THR A 27 31.17 57.40 7.75
N ALA A 28 32.06 56.61 8.36
CA ALA A 28 31.93 56.20 9.75
C ALA A 28 31.96 57.39 10.73
N THR A 29 31.07 57.35 11.73
CA THR A 29 31.04 58.23 12.89
C THR A 29 30.91 57.39 14.15
N THR A 30 31.53 57.83 15.25
CA THR A 30 31.42 57.20 16.58
C THR A 30 30.54 58.01 17.54
N ASP A 31 30.08 59.20 17.13
CA ASP A 31 29.21 60.02 17.96
C ASP A 31 27.74 59.66 17.67
N PRO A 32 26.88 59.60 18.71
CA PRO A 32 25.43 59.53 18.52
C PRO A 32 24.92 60.68 17.66
N ILE A 33 23.95 60.40 16.79
CA ILE A 33 23.33 61.40 15.91
C ILE A 33 21.85 61.57 16.21
N ARG A 34 21.31 62.78 16.00
CA ARG A 34 19.92 63.10 16.32
C ARG A 34 19.28 63.96 15.24
N THR A 35 18.05 63.67 14.86
CA THR A 35 17.33 64.45 13.83
C THR A 35 17.28 65.94 14.15
N SER A 36 17.09 66.32 15.42
CA SER A 36 16.94 67.71 15.87
C SER A 36 18.18 68.59 15.72
N THR A 37 19.36 67.98 15.54
CA THR A 37 20.66 68.69 15.53
C THR A 37 21.58 68.30 14.37
N ILE A 38 21.17 67.35 13.51
CA ILE A 38 22.07 66.74 12.52
C ILE A 38 22.60 67.73 11.48
N ASN A 39 21.83 68.77 11.14
CA ASN A 39 22.22 69.78 10.17
C ASN A 39 22.86 71.00 10.85
N GLY A 40 24.04 70.81 11.44
CA GLY A 40 24.79 71.89 12.08
C GLY A 40 24.08 72.52 13.29
N GLY A 41 23.30 71.72 14.03
CA GLY A 41 22.50 72.15 15.17
C GLY A 41 21.03 72.47 14.84
N ALA A 42 20.60 72.33 13.59
CA ALA A 42 19.20 72.40 13.17
C ALA A 42 18.62 71.00 12.86
N ALA A 43 17.29 70.92 12.91
CA ALA A 43 16.56 69.69 12.60
C ALA A 43 16.58 69.36 11.10
N ASP A 44 16.80 68.11 10.74
CA ASP A 44 16.80 67.63 9.35
C ASP A 44 16.57 66.10 9.26
N ASN A 45 16.23 65.61 8.07
CA ASN A 45 16.15 64.18 7.80
C ASN A 45 17.54 63.54 7.84
N ILE A 46 17.63 62.27 8.22
CA ILE A 46 18.90 61.52 8.26
C ILE A 46 18.88 60.42 7.20
N LYS A 47 19.93 60.38 6.37
CA LYS A 47 20.22 59.25 5.48
C LYS A 47 21.62 58.69 5.75
N ILE A 48 21.71 57.49 6.32
CA ILE A 48 22.97 56.74 6.43
C ILE A 48 23.13 55.94 5.14
N THR A 49 24.13 56.25 4.33
CA THR A 49 24.35 55.54 3.05
C THR A 49 24.97 54.17 3.28
N SER A 50 25.00 53.32 2.25
CA SER A 50 25.66 52.00 2.30
C SER A 50 27.17 52.03 2.63
N ALA A 51 27.83 53.19 2.51
CA ALA A 51 29.22 53.39 2.92
C ALA A 51 29.37 54.02 4.32
N GLY A 52 28.27 54.57 4.86
CA GLY A 52 28.23 55.22 6.17
C GLY A 52 28.08 54.23 7.32
N SER A 53 28.50 54.64 8.52
CA SER A 53 28.19 53.89 9.76
C SER A 53 28.14 54.78 10.99
N VAL A 54 27.36 54.38 12.00
CA VAL A 54 27.21 55.06 13.29
C VAL A 54 27.54 54.06 14.39
N LYS A 55 28.67 54.26 15.09
CA LYS A 55 29.26 53.29 16.02
C LYS A 55 29.67 53.87 17.38
N PRO A 56 28.73 54.37 18.21
CA PRO A 56 29.06 54.81 19.55
C PRO A 56 29.39 53.64 20.48
N THR A 57 30.01 53.94 21.61
CA THR A 57 30.44 52.92 22.58
C THR A 57 29.30 52.40 23.47
N SER A 58 28.24 53.18 23.66
CA SER A 58 27.06 52.83 24.47
C SER A 58 25.90 53.81 24.22
N GLY A 59 24.73 53.53 24.81
CA GLY A 59 23.56 54.41 24.72
C GLY A 59 22.78 54.26 23.42
N VAL A 60 22.30 55.36 22.87
CA VAL A 60 21.49 55.39 21.63
C VAL A 60 22.38 55.82 20.46
N ALA A 61 22.39 55.09 19.34
CA ALA A 61 23.17 55.49 18.16
C ALA A 61 22.50 56.55 17.30
N VAL A 62 21.21 56.38 17.01
CA VAL A 62 20.41 57.35 16.23
C VAL A 62 19.13 57.70 16.99
N THR A 63 18.89 58.98 17.24
CA THR A 63 17.64 59.46 17.85
C THR A 63 16.79 60.24 16.84
N VAL A 64 15.54 59.83 16.66
CA VAL A 64 14.49 60.56 15.94
C VAL A 64 13.68 61.35 16.96
N ASP A 65 14.11 62.58 17.22
CA ASP A 65 13.63 63.51 18.26
C ASP A 65 12.99 64.80 17.69
N SER A 66 12.69 64.81 16.39
CA SER A 66 11.99 65.89 15.69
C SER A 66 11.15 65.31 14.55
N ASP A 67 10.29 66.14 13.93
CA ASP A 67 9.39 65.70 12.84
C ASP A 67 10.13 65.46 11.51
N ASN A 68 11.03 64.48 11.52
CA ASN A 68 11.96 64.17 10.44
C ASN A 68 12.10 62.66 10.25
N THR A 69 12.53 62.26 9.05
CA THR A 69 12.66 60.86 8.65
C THR A 69 14.09 60.34 8.82
N LEU A 70 14.22 59.02 9.01
CA LEU A 70 15.48 58.29 9.06
C LEU A 70 15.49 57.16 8.01
N ILE A 71 16.53 57.13 7.18
CA ILE A 71 16.84 56.04 6.26
C ILE A 71 18.23 55.47 6.61
N ASN A 72 18.30 54.19 6.93
CA ASN A 72 19.55 53.45 7.13
C ASN A 72 19.82 52.47 5.98
N GLU A 73 20.81 52.77 5.14
CA GLU A 73 21.38 51.88 4.13
C GLU A 73 22.74 51.29 4.58
N GLY A 74 23.34 51.80 5.66
CA GLY A 74 24.68 51.46 6.17
C GLY A 74 24.65 50.66 7.47
N THR A 75 25.68 50.80 8.32
CA THR A 75 25.80 50.03 9.58
C THR A 75 25.62 50.91 10.81
N ILE A 76 24.67 50.55 11.68
CA ILE A 76 24.57 51.03 13.07
C ILE A 76 25.08 49.91 13.98
N GLU A 77 26.05 50.19 14.85
CA GLU A 77 26.70 49.15 15.67
C GLU A 77 27.06 49.66 17.06
N ILE A 78 26.67 48.93 18.10
CA ILE A 78 27.12 49.18 19.48
C ILE A 78 27.51 47.84 20.09
N SER A 79 28.81 47.61 20.24
CA SER A 79 29.32 46.35 20.78
C SER A 79 29.55 46.43 22.29
N ASN A 80 29.19 45.35 22.98
CA ASN A 80 29.47 45.11 24.40
C ASN A 80 28.93 46.20 25.35
N ALA A 81 27.69 46.65 25.15
CA ALA A 81 27.05 47.65 26.00
C ALA A 81 25.61 47.25 26.37
N ASP A 82 25.30 47.28 27.66
CA ASP A 82 23.93 47.09 28.15
C ASP A 82 23.07 48.32 27.89
N ASN A 83 21.76 48.10 27.78
CA ASN A 83 20.78 49.17 27.53
C ASN A 83 21.08 49.98 26.25
N ALA A 84 21.79 49.37 25.30
CA ALA A 84 22.11 49.98 24.01
C ALA A 84 20.87 50.02 23.11
N THR A 85 20.71 51.10 22.34
CA THR A 85 19.64 51.23 21.36
C THR A 85 20.19 51.67 20.02
N GLY A 86 19.86 50.95 18.94
CA GLY A 86 20.29 51.31 17.59
C GLY A 86 19.60 52.60 17.13
N ILE A 87 18.28 52.54 17.01
CA ILE A 87 17.42 53.66 16.63
C ILE A 87 16.38 53.86 17.73
N LEU A 88 16.27 55.07 18.26
CA LEU A 88 15.20 55.47 19.19
C LEU A 88 14.36 56.59 18.58
N ALA A 89 13.04 56.43 18.51
CA ALA A 89 12.12 57.53 18.25
C ALA A 89 11.53 58.08 19.55
N ASP A 90 11.61 59.38 19.77
CA ASP A 90 10.99 60.03 20.93
C ASP A 90 9.46 60.03 20.79
N ALA A 91 8.76 60.13 21.92
CA ALA A 91 7.30 60.10 21.94
C ALA A 91 6.70 61.35 21.25
N GLY A 92 5.72 61.13 20.37
CA GLY A 92 4.90 62.16 19.74
C GLY A 92 5.48 62.78 18.46
N VAL A 93 6.64 62.30 17.99
CA VAL A 93 7.25 62.80 16.75
C VAL A 93 6.61 62.20 15.49
N THR A 94 6.64 62.95 14.40
CA THR A 94 6.12 62.54 13.08
C THR A 94 7.26 62.28 12.09
N GLY A 95 7.31 61.11 11.47
CA GLY A 95 8.35 60.79 10.49
C GLY A 95 8.25 59.37 9.96
N THR A 96 9.30 58.90 9.28
CA THR A 96 9.41 57.51 8.84
C THR A 96 10.75 56.96 9.26
N ILE A 97 10.79 55.69 9.71
CA ILE A 97 12.02 54.98 10.02
C ILE A 97 12.14 53.83 9.02
N THR A 98 13.19 53.84 8.21
CA THR A 98 13.46 52.80 7.21
C THR A 98 14.85 52.23 7.43
N ASN A 99 14.94 50.96 7.82
CA ASN A 99 16.16 50.17 7.70
C ASN A 99 16.12 49.43 6.35
N SER A 100 16.79 49.99 5.34
CA SER A 100 16.76 49.52 3.96
C SER A 100 17.40 48.13 3.80
N ALA A 101 17.21 47.48 2.65
CA ALA A 101 17.72 46.12 2.39
C ALA A 101 19.24 45.94 2.61
N SER A 102 20.05 46.98 2.44
CA SER A 102 21.50 46.96 2.73
C SER A 102 21.86 47.35 4.17
N GLY A 103 20.91 47.91 4.91
CA GLY A 103 21.09 48.44 6.25
C GLY A 103 21.30 47.34 7.30
N LYS A 104 22.17 47.62 8.27
CA LYS A 104 22.50 46.73 9.39
C LYS A 104 22.38 47.46 10.72
N ILE A 105 21.79 46.81 11.71
CA ILE A 105 21.80 47.22 13.12
C ILE A 105 22.36 46.06 13.94
N ILE A 106 23.48 46.25 14.63
CA ILE A 106 24.20 45.20 15.37
C ILE A 106 24.43 45.66 16.80
N LEU A 107 23.80 44.99 17.78
CA LEU A 107 24.03 45.21 19.20
C LEU A 107 24.47 43.88 19.84
N ASP A 108 25.79 43.62 19.81
CA ASP A 108 26.40 42.32 20.11
C ASP A 108 27.26 42.32 21.38
N GLU A 109 27.71 41.15 21.83
CA GLU A 109 28.69 41.00 22.91
C GLU A 109 29.85 40.08 22.52
N PRO A 110 31.01 40.18 23.19
CA PRO A 110 32.14 39.30 22.91
C PRO A 110 31.99 37.92 23.59
N TYR A 111 30.90 37.67 24.30
CA TYR A 111 30.69 36.41 25.01
C TYR A 111 30.45 35.27 24.01
N ALA A 112 31.18 34.17 24.19
CA ALA A 112 30.98 32.94 23.46
C ALA A 112 30.99 31.78 24.47
N PRO A 113 29.92 30.98 24.57
CA PRO A 113 29.87 29.83 25.45
C PRO A 113 30.93 28.79 25.06
N THR A 114 31.38 27.99 26.03
CA THR A 114 32.39 26.95 25.86
C THR A 114 31.90 25.63 26.42
N ASP A 115 32.33 24.53 25.80
CA ASP A 115 32.23 23.16 26.32
C ASP A 115 33.05 23.04 27.62
N SER A 116 32.37 23.12 28.77
CA SER A 116 32.98 23.22 30.11
C SER A 116 33.21 21.86 30.75
N ASP A 117 32.49 20.82 30.33
CA ASP A 117 32.62 19.46 30.85
C ASP A 117 33.22 18.44 29.84
N ASN A 118 33.48 18.86 28.60
CA ASN A 118 34.13 18.13 27.52
C ASN A 118 33.34 16.95 26.95
N ASP A 119 32.03 17.00 27.02
CA ASP A 119 31.16 15.96 26.47
C ASP A 119 30.84 16.16 24.97
N GLY A 120 31.09 17.35 24.42
CA GLY A 120 30.98 17.69 23.01
C GLY A 120 29.87 18.68 22.65
N ASP A 121 29.14 19.23 23.62
CA ASP A 121 28.28 20.41 23.44
C ASP A 121 28.80 21.65 24.20
N ILE A 122 28.11 22.78 24.07
CA ILE A 122 28.57 24.08 24.56
C ILE A 122 27.68 24.52 25.72
N ASP A 123 28.28 24.94 26.83
CA ASP A 123 27.54 25.20 28.08
C ASP A 123 27.45 26.69 28.42
N GLY A 124 26.50 27.01 29.30
CA GLY A 124 26.33 28.32 29.91
C GLY A 124 25.21 29.14 29.28
N PRO A 125 24.99 30.39 29.72
CA PRO A 125 23.89 31.22 29.21
C PRO A 125 24.00 31.50 27.70
N PHE A 126 22.90 31.87 27.05
CA PHE A 126 22.93 32.32 25.65
C PHE A 126 23.62 33.67 25.47
N ALA A 127 23.48 34.54 26.47
CA ALA A 127 23.96 35.92 26.46
C ALA A 127 24.23 36.38 27.90
N THR A 128 25.19 37.31 28.08
CA THR A 128 25.50 37.89 29.39
C THR A 128 25.09 39.36 29.52
N GLY A 129 25.02 40.08 28.39
CA GLY A 129 24.51 41.45 28.35
C GLY A 129 22.98 41.54 28.53
N THR A 130 22.44 42.75 28.67
CA THR A 130 20.98 42.95 28.84
C THR A 130 20.43 44.25 28.23
N GLY A 131 19.13 44.26 27.95
CA GLY A 131 18.33 45.46 27.69
C GLY A 131 18.58 46.15 26.35
N ARG A 132 19.10 45.43 25.34
CA ARG A 132 19.44 46.00 24.03
C ARG A 132 18.23 46.06 23.13
N THR A 133 18.07 47.14 22.36
CA THR A 133 16.96 47.26 21.40
C THR A 133 17.42 47.78 20.04
N GLY A 134 17.18 47.05 18.95
CA GLY A 134 17.55 47.49 17.60
C GLY A 134 16.81 48.77 17.18
N ILE A 135 15.49 48.73 17.12
CA ILE A 135 14.61 49.89 16.87
C ILE A 135 13.60 50.01 18.01
N ALA A 136 13.54 51.17 18.65
CA ALA A 136 12.64 51.46 19.74
C ALA A 136 11.81 52.72 19.47
N THR A 137 10.57 52.76 19.96
CA THR A 137 9.84 54.02 20.18
C THR A 137 9.66 54.24 21.68
N ALA A 138 9.87 55.47 22.16
CA ALA A 138 9.71 55.82 23.58
C ALA A 138 8.23 56.00 23.99
N GLY A 139 7.33 56.05 23.01
CA GLY A 139 5.90 56.26 23.18
C GLY A 139 5.20 56.23 21.82
N ALA A 140 4.12 57.01 21.66
CA ALA A 140 3.42 57.12 20.38
C ALA A 140 4.33 57.65 19.27
N PHE A 141 4.22 57.12 18.06
CA PHE A 141 4.98 57.55 16.88
C PHE A 141 4.05 57.68 15.67
N ASN A 142 4.18 58.77 14.92
CA ASN A 142 3.31 59.10 13.80
C ASN A 142 4.06 58.89 12.46
N GLY A 143 3.75 57.80 11.77
CA GLY A 143 4.27 57.44 10.45
C GLY A 143 4.78 56.00 10.40
N ASN A 144 5.37 55.61 9.28
CA ASN A 144 5.70 54.21 9.02
C ASN A 144 7.04 53.79 9.63
N ILE A 145 7.10 52.53 10.08
CA ILE A 145 8.35 51.86 10.46
C ILE A 145 8.54 50.66 9.51
N THR A 146 9.66 50.64 8.80
CA THR A 146 9.99 49.60 7.81
C THR A 146 11.38 49.02 8.08
N ASN A 147 11.46 47.70 8.26
CA ASN A 147 12.73 46.95 8.30
C ASN A 147 12.83 45.97 7.13
N SER A 148 13.61 46.31 6.11
CA SER A 148 14.01 45.42 5.02
C SER A 148 15.46 44.91 5.17
N GLY A 149 16.23 45.51 6.08
CA GLY A 149 17.64 45.18 6.35
C GLY A 149 17.85 44.08 7.39
N THR A 150 19.03 44.05 8.01
CA THR A 150 19.38 43.09 9.07
C THR A 150 19.46 43.75 10.45
N ILE A 151 18.86 43.13 11.46
CA ILE A 151 18.99 43.47 12.88
C ILE A 151 19.54 42.24 13.62
N THR A 152 20.67 42.37 14.30
CA THR A 152 21.30 41.31 15.10
C THR A 152 21.50 41.81 16.53
N ILE A 153 20.93 41.11 17.49
CA ILE A 153 20.97 41.47 18.91
C ILE A 153 21.39 40.25 19.72
N GLU A 154 22.36 40.43 20.61
CA GLU A 154 22.73 39.44 21.62
C GLU A 154 22.55 40.10 22.99
N GLY A 155 21.82 39.47 23.92
CA GLY A 155 21.52 40.04 25.23
C GLY A 155 20.20 39.53 25.81
N ASN A 156 20.15 39.41 27.13
CA ASN A 156 18.93 39.10 27.87
C ASN A 156 17.97 40.30 27.87
N ASP A 157 16.66 40.07 28.01
CA ASP A 157 15.61 41.10 28.02
C ASP A 157 15.65 42.07 26.82
N SER A 158 16.26 41.62 25.72
CA SER A 158 16.59 42.43 24.56
C SER A 158 15.58 42.22 23.43
N ALA A 159 15.52 43.19 22.52
CA ALA A 159 14.59 43.16 21.40
C ALA A 159 15.20 43.59 20.07
N GLY A 160 14.74 42.99 18.96
CA GLY A 160 15.05 43.49 17.63
C GLY A 160 14.33 44.82 17.39
N ILE A 161 13.00 44.81 17.53
CA ILE A 161 12.15 45.98 17.43
C ILE A 161 11.14 45.99 18.59
N ARG A 162 10.99 47.11 19.30
CA ARG A 162 10.03 47.24 20.40
C ARG A 162 9.35 48.61 20.35
N LEU A 163 8.04 48.62 20.14
CA LEU A 163 7.24 49.84 20.23
C LEU A 163 6.89 50.13 21.70
N GLY A 164 7.12 51.37 22.15
CA GLY A 164 6.78 51.83 23.50
C GLY A 164 5.40 52.51 23.60
N GLY A 165 4.69 52.64 22.49
CA GLY A 165 3.33 53.20 22.42
C GLY A 165 2.73 53.06 21.02
N THR A 166 1.57 53.69 20.79
CA THR A 166 0.80 53.57 19.55
C THR A 166 1.59 54.02 18.32
N LEU A 167 1.62 53.19 17.28
CA LEU A 167 2.09 53.53 15.94
C LEU A 167 0.90 54.02 15.11
N THR A 168 0.89 55.29 14.71
CA THR A 168 -0.09 55.80 13.72
C THR A 168 0.54 55.72 12.34
N GLY A 169 0.35 54.60 11.65
CA GLY A 169 1.03 54.27 10.40
C GLY A 169 1.20 52.76 10.23
N ASN A 170 1.81 52.35 9.13
CA ASN A 170 2.05 50.94 8.83
C ASN A 170 3.36 50.46 9.48
N PHE A 171 3.33 49.23 9.98
CA PHE A 171 4.53 48.49 10.37
C PHE A 171 4.86 47.44 9.32
N VAL A 172 6.08 47.45 8.80
CA VAL A 172 6.54 46.49 7.79
C VAL A 172 7.87 45.89 8.20
N HIS A 173 7.95 44.56 8.22
CA HIS A 173 9.20 43.82 8.35
C HIS A 173 9.34 42.87 7.16
N ASP A 174 10.32 43.10 6.28
CA ASP A 174 10.68 42.22 5.15
C ASP A 174 12.11 41.66 5.26
N GLY A 175 12.88 42.17 6.23
CA GLY A 175 14.30 41.86 6.41
C GLY A 175 14.59 40.65 7.29
N THR A 176 15.73 40.68 7.96
CA THR A 176 16.14 39.65 8.94
C THR A 176 16.31 40.28 10.31
N THR A 177 15.66 39.72 11.34
CA THR A 177 15.87 40.08 12.75
C THR A 177 16.25 38.83 13.54
N LYS A 178 17.39 38.86 14.22
CA LYS A 178 17.87 37.78 15.11
C LYS A 178 18.14 38.33 16.51
N VAL A 179 17.56 37.69 17.51
CA VAL A 179 17.76 38.04 18.92
C VAL A 179 18.17 36.77 19.69
N LEU A 180 19.32 36.81 20.35
CA LEU A 180 19.87 35.73 21.16
C LEU A 180 19.95 36.18 22.62
N GLY A 181 19.34 35.44 23.54
CA GLY A 181 19.31 35.74 24.97
C GLY A 181 17.99 35.37 25.63
N ASP A 182 17.97 35.31 26.96
CA ASP A 182 16.74 35.05 27.71
C ASP A 182 15.75 36.21 27.58
N ASN A 183 14.46 35.91 27.53
CA ASN A 183 13.38 36.86 27.22
C ASN A 183 13.60 37.62 25.89
N ALA A 184 14.33 37.02 24.93
CA ALA A 184 14.55 37.60 23.62
C ALA A 184 13.24 37.86 22.88
N LEU A 185 13.08 39.09 22.36
CA LEU A 185 11.90 39.49 21.60
C LEU A 185 12.29 39.96 20.20
N GLY A 186 11.91 39.24 19.15
CA GLY A 186 12.20 39.69 17.78
C GLY A 186 11.51 41.02 17.46
N VAL A 187 10.18 41.03 17.48
CA VAL A 187 9.33 42.20 17.23
C VAL A 187 8.23 42.30 18.30
N GLY A 188 8.15 43.42 19.00
CA GLY A 188 7.08 43.74 19.96
C GLY A 188 6.28 44.96 19.53
N LEU A 189 4.98 44.78 19.32
CA LEU A 189 4.06 45.82 18.87
C LEU A 189 3.05 46.18 19.96
N GLN A 190 2.83 47.48 20.12
CA GLN A 190 1.69 48.05 20.87
C GLN A 190 0.55 48.31 19.87
N ASP A 191 -0.35 49.25 20.16
CA ASP A 191 -1.40 49.62 19.21
C ASP A 191 -0.79 50.08 17.87
N VAL A 192 -1.38 49.63 16.75
CA VAL A 192 -1.04 50.04 15.39
C VAL A 192 -2.30 50.52 14.69
N ASP A 193 -2.40 51.83 14.48
CA ASP A 193 -3.42 52.46 13.63
C ASP A 193 -2.96 52.40 12.17
N GLY A 194 -2.98 51.20 11.60
CA GLY A 194 -2.48 50.87 10.27
C GLY A 194 -2.36 49.36 10.05
N ASN A 195 -1.77 48.96 8.93
CA ASN A 195 -1.50 47.55 8.63
C ASN A 195 -0.17 47.10 9.25
N VAL A 196 -0.11 45.82 9.62
CA VAL A 196 1.10 45.15 10.08
C VAL A 196 1.46 44.04 9.11
N ARG A 197 2.68 44.08 8.56
CA ARG A 197 3.25 43.02 7.72
C ARG A 197 4.50 42.44 8.39
N LEU A 198 4.47 41.15 8.68
CA LEU A 198 5.58 40.35 9.22
C LEU A 198 6.06 39.34 8.16
N ALA A 199 6.96 39.78 7.29
CA ALA A 199 7.64 38.99 6.27
C ALA A 199 9.14 38.84 6.59
N GLY A 200 9.91 38.28 5.66
CA GLY A 200 11.34 38.01 5.85
C GLY A 200 11.58 36.93 6.92
N THR A 201 12.60 37.12 7.78
CA THR A 201 12.94 36.20 8.87
C THR A 201 13.00 36.91 10.21
N ILE A 202 12.29 36.41 11.21
CA ILE A 202 12.36 36.87 12.60
C ILE A 202 12.65 35.64 13.48
N SER A 203 13.78 35.63 14.17
CA SER A 203 14.16 34.52 15.07
C SER A 203 14.57 35.03 16.45
N ALA A 204 14.01 34.41 17.49
CA ALA A 204 14.38 34.65 18.89
C ALA A 204 14.81 33.33 19.53
N GLN A 205 15.95 33.32 20.23
CA GLN A 205 16.50 32.13 20.89
C GLN A 205 16.89 32.44 22.34
N GLY A 206 16.36 31.66 23.28
CA GLY A 206 16.58 31.77 24.72
C GLY A 206 15.34 31.40 25.54
N VAL A 207 15.46 31.38 26.86
CA VAL A 207 14.30 31.12 27.74
C VAL A 207 13.18 32.13 27.45
N ASP A 208 11.94 31.67 27.35
CA ASP A 208 10.76 32.52 27.12
C ASP A 208 10.86 33.42 25.86
N ALA A 209 11.73 33.07 24.91
CA ALA A 209 11.92 33.83 23.68
C ALA A 209 10.63 33.88 22.83
N VAL A 210 10.38 35.00 22.17
CA VAL A 210 9.21 35.22 21.29
C VAL A 210 9.66 35.91 20.01
N ALA A 211 9.32 35.36 18.85
CA ALA A 211 9.71 35.97 17.58
C ALA A 211 8.91 37.26 17.33
N ALA A 212 7.58 37.20 17.45
CA ALA A 212 6.70 38.36 17.33
C ALA A 212 5.60 38.36 18.39
N ARG A 213 5.38 39.52 19.01
CA ARG A 213 4.36 39.74 20.03
C ARG A 213 3.55 40.99 19.67
N VAL A 214 2.23 40.82 19.55
CA VAL A 214 1.26 41.89 19.28
C VAL A 214 0.45 42.10 20.55
N ASP A 215 0.89 43.04 21.39
CA ASP A 215 0.24 43.35 22.67
C ASP A 215 -0.92 44.34 22.53
N GLY A 216 -0.85 45.26 21.57
CA GLY A 216 -1.90 46.24 21.31
C GLY A 216 -2.79 45.89 20.11
N ASN A 217 -3.80 46.73 19.89
CA ASN A 217 -4.78 46.56 18.83
C ASN A 217 -4.21 46.96 17.46
N ILE A 218 -4.57 46.22 16.43
CA ILE A 218 -4.28 46.57 15.03
C ILE A 218 -5.61 47.00 14.37
N ASN A 219 -5.67 48.25 13.90
CA ASN A 219 -6.84 48.74 13.15
C ASN A 219 -6.88 48.23 11.71
N GLY A 220 -5.72 47.91 11.12
CA GLY A 220 -5.61 47.26 9.82
C GLY A 220 -5.59 45.73 9.89
N ALA A 221 -5.03 45.11 8.86
CA ALA A 221 -4.79 43.67 8.80
C ALA A 221 -3.42 43.30 9.40
N LEU A 222 -3.32 42.07 9.93
CA LEU A 222 -2.04 41.42 10.24
C LEU A 222 -1.72 40.40 9.14
N VAL A 223 -0.74 40.70 8.32
CA VAL A 223 -0.23 39.82 7.26
C VAL A 223 1.08 39.21 7.71
N VAL A 224 1.12 37.89 7.89
CA VAL A 224 2.35 37.13 8.10
C VAL A 224 2.70 36.49 6.77
N GLN A 225 3.91 36.76 6.26
CA GLN A 225 4.36 36.22 4.97
C GLN A 225 5.87 35.93 5.01
N GLY A 226 6.37 35.54 6.18
CA GLY A 226 7.77 35.21 6.43
C GLY A 226 7.95 34.11 7.47
N SER A 227 9.20 33.83 7.81
CA SER A 227 9.58 32.81 8.78
C SER A 227 9.75 33.41 10.18
N LEU A 228 8.84 33.09 11.09
CA LEU A 228 8.86 33.47 12.50
C LEU A 228 9.24 32.25 13.33
N GLN A 229 10.38 32.30 14.03
CA GLN A 229 10.92 31.16 14.77
C GLN A 229 11.25 31.52 16.22
N SER A 230 10.78 30.70 17.17
CA SER A 230 11.18 30.78 18.57
C SER A 230 11.71 29.44 19.07
N SER A 231 12.74 29.47 19.90
CA SER A 231 13.32 28.30 20.56
C SER A 231 13.94 28.69 21.90
N GLY A 232 13.74 27.87 22.92
CA GLY A 232 14.60 27.89 24.10
C GLY A 232 15.81 26.99 23.94
N TYR A 233 15.73 26.01 23.04
CA TYR A 233 16.79 25.03 22.84
C TYR A 233 18.04 25.63 22.21
N ARG A 234 19.19 25.07 22.60
CA ARG A 234 20.47 25.32 21.93
C ARG A 234 20.48 24.74 20.52
N TYR A 235 19.94 23.53 20.38
CA TYR A 235 19.83 22.81 19.13
C TYR A 235 18.36 22.58 18.76
N THR A 236 17.95 23.07 17.59
CA THR A 236 16.58 22.90 17.07
C THR A 236 16.39 21.55 16.36
N SER A 237 17.37 20.66 16.45
CA SER A 237 17.35 19.28 15.98
C SER A 237 18.04 18.41 17.02
N ALA A 238 17.38 17.32 17.44
CA ALA A 238 17.96 16.42 18.42
C ALA A 238 19.24 15.77 17.85
N PRO A 239 20.37 15.81 18.57
CA PRO A 239 21.58 15.10 18.17
C PRO A 239 21.37 13.58 18.23
N ALA A 240 22.27 12.83 17.59
CA ALA A 240 22.22 11.36 17.60
C ALA A 240 22.34 10.76 19.01
N ASP A 241 23.09 11.43 19.88
CA ASP A 241 23.22 11.10 21.29
C ASP A 241 22.83 12.32 22.13
N SER A 242 21.60 12.31 22.66
CA SER A 242 21.07 13.39 23.49
C SER A 242 21.37 13.19 24.99
N SER A 243 22.16 12.18 25.35
CA SER A 243 22.54 11.94 26.77
C SER A 243 23.66 12.87 27.26
N LYS A 244 24.27 13.61 26.33
CA LYS A 244 25.29 14.62 26.57
C LYS A 244 24.67 15.97 26.93
N LEU A 245 23.57 16.32 26.24
CA LEU A 245 22.85 17.56 26.49
C LEU A 245 22.52 17.81 27.96
N ASP A 246 22.87 19.01 28.41
CA ASP A 246 22.63 19.50 29.76
C ASP A 246 21.28 20.26 29.85
N ALA A 247 20.95 20.71 31.07
CA ALA A 247 19.69 21.40 31.33
C ALA A 247 19.56 22.74 30.57
N ASP A 248 20.68 23.40 30.29
CA ASP A 248 20.76 24.65 29.53
C ASP A 248 20.63 24.46 28.01
N ASP A 249 20.74 23.24 27.49
CA ASP A 249 20.42 22.92 26.09
C ASP A 249 18.93 22.72 25.85
N LEU A 250 18.20 22.30 26.89
CA LEU A 250 16.81 21.86 26.85
C LEU A 250 15.81 22.93 27.33
N LEU A 251 16.26 24.18 27.42
CA LEU A 251 15.47 25.33 27.83
C LEU A 251 14.23 25.53 26.93
N GLN A 252 13.18 26.12 27.50
CA GLN A 252 11.89 26.32 26.80
C GLN A 252 11.73 27.77 26.34
N GLY A 253 11.38 27.94 25.06
CA GLY A 253 11.00 29.23 24.50
C GLY A 253 9.49 29.45 24.61
N GLY A 254 9.05 30.66 24.30
CA GLY A 254 7.64 31.01 24.17
C GLY A 254 7.07 30.72 22.77
N PRO A 255 5.85 31.22 22.48
CA PRO A 255 5.29 31.16 21.14
C PRO A 255 6.15 31.92 20.13
N ALA A 256 6.14 31.48 18.87
CA ALA A 256 6.76 32.26 17.80
C ALA A 256 5.92 33.49 17.45
N LEU A 257 4.59 33.37 17.48
CA LEU A 257 3.67 34.49 17.32
C LEU A 257 2.63 34.49 18.45
N SER A 258 2.57 35.58 19.22
CA SER A 258 1.55 35.79 20.26
C SER A 258 0.74 37.05 19.94
N ILE A 259 -0.59 36.92 19.90
CA ILE A 259 -1.54 38.00 19.61
C ILE A 259 -2.47 38.18 20.80
N ALA A 260 -2.36 39.32 21.48
CA ALA A 260 -3.11 39.67 22.67
C ALA A 260 -4.05 40.89 22.45
N GLY A 261 -3.94 41.59 21.32
CA GLY A 261 -4.83 42.70 20.94
C GLY A 261 -5.86 42.35 19.85
N ASN A 262 -6.85 43.22 19.67
CA ASN A 262 -7.83 43.11 18.58
C ASN A 262 -7.16 43.30 17.22
N VAL A 263 -7.63 42.62 16.17
CA VAL A 263 -7.16 42.83 14.79
C VAL A 263 -8.37 43.07 13.89
N THR A 264 -8.63 44.34 13.58
CA THR A 264 -9.87 44.75 12.90
C THR A 264 -9.93 44.26 11.46
N GLY A 265 -8.81 44.25 10.74
CA GLY A 265 -8.71 43.79 9.35
C GLY A 265 -8.45 42.28 9.18
N GLY A 266 -8.53 41.51 10.26
CA GLY A 266 -8.26 40.07 10.24
C GLY A 266 -6.77 39.71 10.16
N ILE A 267 -6.52 38.40 10.22
CA ILE A 267 -5.18 37.81 10.21
C ILE A 267 -5.07 36.86 9.02
N ILE A 268 -3.99 37.00 8.24
CA ILE A 268 -3.65 36.07 7.16
C ILE A 268 -2.20 35.62 7.26
N LEU A 269 -1.97 34.30 7.22
CA LEU A 269 -0.66 33.70 7.02
C LEU A 269 -0.55 33.35 5.54
N ALA A 270 -0.03 34.30 4.75
CA ALA A 270 -0.03 34.25 3.30
C ALA A 270 1.15 33.44 2.74
N VAL A 271 0.98 33.01 1.48
CA VAL A 271 2.03 32.51 0.59
C VAL A 271 1.93 33.30 -0.71
N PRO A 272 2.96 33.26 -1.59
CA PRO A 272 2.85 33.93 -2.88
C PRO A 272 1.66 33.35 -3.65
N PRO A 273 0.87 34.17 -4.36
CA PRO A 273 -0.17 33.69 -5.23
C PRO A 273 0.39 32.70 -6.25
N LYS A 274 -0.50 31.86 -6.77
CA LYS A 274 -0.12 30.98 -7.88
C LYS A 274 -0.08 31.83 -9.16
N ASP A 275 1.02 31.73 -9.90
CA ASP A 275 1.12 32.27 -11.27
C ASP A 275 0.00 31.67 -12.12
N THR A 276 -1.02 32.49 -12.39
CA THR A 276 -2.19 32.12 -13.20
C THR A 276 -2.27 32.91 -14.49
N SER A 277 -1.43 33.94 -14.64
CA SER A 277 -1.39 34.83 -15.78
C SER A 277 0.06 35.22 -16.07
N SER A 278 0.61 34.77 -17.20
CA SER A 278 1.99 35.13 -17.60
C SER A 278 2.23 36.62 -17.92
N THR A 279 1.21 37.47 -17.75
CA THR A 279 1.24 38.92 -18.01
C THR A 279 0.91 39.75 -16.77
N ASP A 280 0.49 39.08 -15.71
CA ASP A 280 0.31 39.67 -14.39
C ASP A 280 1.45 39.15 -13.53
N ASN A 281 2.10 40.00 -12.75
CA ASN A 281 3.22 39.57 -11.90
C ASN A 281 2.94 39.83 -10.41
N ASP A 282 1.73 40.30 -10.11
CA ASP A 282 1.20 40.74 -8.81
C ASP A 282 -0.28 40.33 -8.82
N GLU A 283 -0.51 39.01 -8.75
CA GLU A 283 -1.80 38.38 -9.06
C GLU A 283 -2.91 38.72 -8.04
N ASP A 284 -2.53 39.18 -6.85
CA ASP A 284 -3.45 39.63 -5.80
C ASP A 284 -3.51 41.15 -5.64
N ASP A 285 -2.84 41.90 -6.54
CA ASP A 285 -2.81 43.37 -6.60
C ASP A 285 -2.39 44.02 -5.26
N ASP A 286 -1.52 43.36 -4.49
CA ASP A 286 -1.07 43.84 -3.17
C ASP A 286 0.05 44.89 -3.25
N GLY A 287 0.61 45.07 -4.46
CA GLY A 287 1.68 46.01 -4.77
C GLY A 287 3.09 45.42 -4.67
N ILE A 288 3.20 44.13 -4.39
CA ILE A 288 4.45 43.35 -4.34
C ILE A 288 4.36 42.27 -5.43
N GLU A 289 5.35 42.21 -6.31
CA GLU A 289 5.38 41.13 -7.30
C GLU A 289 5.45 39.75 -6.60
N ASP A 290 4.61 38.80 -7.00
CA ASP A 290 4.51 37.43 -6.45
C ASP A 290 5.88 36.77 -6.22
N SER A 291 6.80 36.96 -7.18
CA SER A 291 8.16 36.40 -7.13
C SER A 291 9.06 36.94 -6.02
N LYS A 292 8.66 38.05 -5.38
CA LYS A 292 9.37 38.71 -4.27
C LYS A 292 8.69 38.45 -2.92
N GLU A 293 7.56 37.76 -2.92
CA GLU A 293 6.84 37.43 -1.70
C GLU A 293 7.39 36.17 -1.02
N GLY A 294 7.25 36.13 0.31
CA GLY A 294 7.65 34.98 1.12
C GLY A 294 6.50 33.99 1.30
N SER A 295 6.78 32.90 2.01
CA SER A 295 5.74 32.00 2.51
C SER A 295 5.73 32.04 4.03
N ALA A 296 4.56 32.20 4.63
CA ALA A 296 4.43 32.21 6.07
C ALA A 296 4.87 30.85 6.66
N LEU A 297 5.75 30.91 7.66
CA LEU A 297 6.11 29.78 8.51
C LEU A 297 6.25 30.27 9.95
N VAL A 298 5.28 29.96 10.79
CA VAL A 298 5.32 30.24 12.23
C VAL A 298 5.71 28.95 12.96
N ARG A 299 6.86 28.95 13.64
CA ARG A 299 7.41 27.73 14.24
C ARG A 299 7.96 27.96 15.64
N SER A 300 7.48 27.19 16.61
CA SER A 300 8.10 27.09 17.93
C SER A 300 8.77 25.72 18.10
N TYR A 301 9.99 25.73 18.65
CA TYR A 301 10.69 24.54 19.11
C TYR A 301 10.60 24.48 20.64
N GLY A 302 9.74 23.59 21.14
CA GLY A 302 9.42 23.45 22.56
C GLY A 302 7.94 23.17 22.82
N ALA A 303 7.56 23.22 24.10
CA ALA A 303 6.20 22.95 24.56
C ALA A 303 5.21 24.09 24.25
N ALA A 304 5.68 25.31 24.00
CA ALA A 304 4.82 26.45 23.71
C ALA A 304 4.09 26.27 22.35
N PRO A 305 2.86 26.81 22.21
CA PRO A 305 2.19 26.85 20.91
C PRO A 305 2.99 27.69 19.92
N ALA A 306 3.14 27.25 18.67
CA ALA A 306 3.80 28.05 17.64
C ALA A 306 3.10 29.39 17.42
N MET A 307 1.77 29.39 17.37
CA MET A 307 0.93 30.59 17.30
C MET A 307 -0.12 30.57 18.41
N ARG A 308 -0.32 31.72 19.07
CA ARG A 308 -1.31 31.89 20.13
C ARG A 308 -2.12 33.17 19.92
N ILE A 309 -3.45 33.04 20.00
CA ILE A 309 -4.41 34.15 19.99
C ILE A 309 -5.18 34.08 21.30
N GLY A 310 -5.04 35.09 22.15
CA GLY A 310 -5.61 35.07 23.48
C GLY A 310 -4.87 35.97 24.44
N ASP A 311 -5.58 36.46 25.45
CA ASP A 311 -5.01 37.09 26.63
C ASP A 311 -5.62 36.50 27.92
N SER A 312 -4.94 36.71 29.04
CA SER A 312 -5.39 36.27 30.36
C SER A 312 -6.62 37.00 30.90
N SER A 313 -6.88 38.23 30.44
CA SER A 313 -7.95 39.11 30.93
C SER A 313 -8.72 39.82 29.83
N ASP A 314 -8.08 40.18 28.72
CA ASP A 314 -8.68 41.01 27.70
C ASP A 314 -9.54 40.20 26.72
N ALA A 315 -10.61 40.83 26.26
CA ALA A 315 -11.42 40.29 25.17
C ALA A 315 -10.78 40.67 23.83
N ILE A 316 -10.54 39.66 22.99
CA ILE A 316 -9.92 39.80 21.68
C ILE A 316 -10.95 39.51 20.60
N ALA A 317 -11.06 40.42 19.64
CA ALA A 317 -11.89 40.30 18.44
C ALA A 317 -11.00 40.37 17.20
N ILE A 318 -11.13 39.37 16.34
CA ILE A 318 -10.49 39.30 15.03
C ILE A 318 -11.58 39.54 13.98
N GLY A 319 -11.48 40.66 13.27
CA GLY A 319 -12.39 41.02 12.19
C GLY A 319 -12.12 40.24 10.90
N PRO A 320 -12.97 40.35 9.87
CA PRO A 320 -12.84 39.60 8.63
C PRO A 320 -11.65 40.09 7.79
N VAL A 321 -10.94 39.16 7.15
CA VAL A 321 -9.92 39.49 6.15
C VAL A 321 -10.60 39.99 4.88
N ALA A 322 -10.31 41.24 4.49
CA ALA A 322 -10.89 41.87 3.32
C ALA A 322 -10.50 41.15 2.01
N GLY A 323 -11.38 41.17 1.00
CA GLY A 323 -11.07 40.67 -0.35
C GLY A 323 -11.18 39.15 -0.58
N THR A 324 -11.39 38.34 0.45
CA THR A 324 -11.24 36.86 0.38
C THR A 324 -12.51 36.08 0.01
N GLY A 325 -13.67 36.74 -0.09
CA GLY A 325 -14.96 36.11 -0.42
C GLY A 325 -15.55 35.20 0.66
N THR A 326 -14.74 34.64 1.56
CA THR A 326 -15.16 33.81 2.70
C THR A 326 -15.61 34.63 3.90
N GLY A 327 -15.03 35.82 4.09
CA GLY A 327 -15.27 36.66 5.27
C GLY A 327 -14.66 36.09 6.55
N PHE A 328 -13.73 35.13 6.45
CA PHE A 328 -13.02 34.57 7.60
C PHE A 328 -12.06 35.59 8.21
N GLY A 329 -11.99 35.60 9.54
CA GLY A 329 -11.11 36.50 10.29
C GLY A 329 -9.70 35.95 10.48
N LEU A 330 -9.53 34.63 10.38
CA LEU A 330 -8.22 33.98 10.35
C LEU A 330 -8.10 33.08 9.12
N ILE A 331 -7.09 33.34 8.29
CA ILE A 331 -6.77 32.53 7.11
C ILE A 331 -5.32 32.05 7.21
N ILE A 332 -5.12 30.76 6.98
CA ILE A 332 -3.82 30.09 7.05
C ILE A 332 -3.54 29.43 5.70
N ASP A 333 -2.81 30.12 4.83
CA ASP A 333 -2.35 29.60 3.54
C ASP A 333 -0.90 29.11 3.59
N GLY A 334 -0.12 29.59 4.56
CA GLY A 334 1.22 29.09 4.90
C GLY A 334 1.23 28.03 6.01
N GLY A 335 2.34 27.94 6.74
CA GLY A 335 2.58 26.91 7.76
C GLY A 335 2.60 27.42 9.20
N ILE A 336 1.97 26.67 10.10
CA ILE A 336 2.16 26.75 11.55
C ILE A 336 2.69 25.40 12.04
N LEU A 337 3.79 25.37 12.79
CA LEU A 337 4.39 24.12 13.24
C LEU A 337 4.95 24.20 14.67
N GLY A 338 4.30 23.50 15.60
CA GLY A 338 4.83 23.20 16.93
C GLY A 338 5.74 21.98 16.90
N SER A 339 6.97 22.10 17.41
CA SER A 339 7.97 21.03 17.37
C SER A 339 8.49 20.70 18.78
N GLY A 340 8.01 19.61 19.37
CA GLY A 340 8.56 18.98 20.57
C GLY A 340 9.78 18.14 20.19
N VAL A 341 10.94 18.78 20.06
CA VAL A 341 12.16 18.18 19.47
C VAL A 341 12.72 17.04 20.32
N TYR A 342 12.65 17.18 21.64
CA TYR A 342 13.23 16.26 22.61
C TYR A 342 12.19 15.33 23.22
N SER A 343 12.65 14.18 23.71
CA SER A 343 11.80 13.11 24.23
C SER A 343 10.91 13.61 25.36
N GLY A 344 9.61 13.37 25.26
CA GLY A 344 8.61 13.71 26.27
C GLY A 344 8.13 15.17 26.23
N ILE A 345 8.62 15.99 25.30
CA ILE A 345 8.17 17.38 25.16
C ILE A 345 6.95 17.46 24.27
N ASP A 346 5.86 18.02 24.79
CA ASP A 346 4.64 18.24 24.02
C ASP A 346 4.87 19.19 22.83
N ALA A 347 4.11 19.01 21.77
CA ALA A 347 4.13 19.88 20.59
C ALA A 347 2.77 20.56 20.41
N ASN A 348 2.75 21.89 20.28
CA ASN A 348 1.52 22.66 20.15
C ASN A 348 1.58 23.59 18.92
N GLY A 349 0.63 23.46 17.99
CA GLY A 349 0.59 24.27 16.76
C GLY A 349 -0.05 25.64 16.99
N LEU A 350 -1.39 25.70 16.90
CA LEU A 350 -2.20 26.90 17.07
C LEU A 350 -3.08 26.78 18.31
N GLN A 351 -3.04 27.79 19.18
CA GLN A 351 -3.95 27.94 20.32
C GLN A 351 -4.84 29.18 20.15
N ILE A 352 -6.16 29.01 20.26
CA ILE A 352 -7.15 30.08 20.22
C ILE A 352 -7.91 30.08 21.56
N GLY A 353 -7.78 31.14 22.35
CA GLY A 353 -8.41 31.25 23.66
C GLY A 353 -7.85 30.27 24.71
N GLY A 354 -8.62 30.04 25.77
CA GLY A 354 -8.21 29.18 26.89
C GLY A 354 -7.20 29.80 27.86
N LEU A 355 -6.97 31.11 27.78
CA LEU A 355 -6.04 31.84 28.66
C LEU A 355 -6.73 32.63 29.78
N GLY A 356 -8.04 32.87 29.69
CA GLY A 356 -8.85 33.58 30.69
C GLY A 356 -9.76 34.63 30.07
N GLY A 357 -9.27 35.37 29.07
CA GLY A 357 -10.04 36.27 28.22
C GLY A 357 -10.79 35.54 27.10
N THR A 358 -11.79 36.22 26.51
CA THR A 358 -12.58 35.70 25.39
C THR A 358 -11.93 36.01 24.04
N VAL A 359 -12.05 35.11 23.07
CA VAL A 359 -11.57 35.32 21.69
C VAL A 359 -12.73 35.13 20.72
N THR A 360 -13.06 36.14 19.90
CA THR A 360 -14.06 36.02 18.84
C THR A 360 -13.40 36.16 17.48
N ILE A 361 -13.57 35.17 16.60
CA ILE A 361 -13.10 35.22 15.21
C ILE A 361 -14.30 35.39 14.29
N ALA A 362 -14.35 36.52 13.57
CA ALA A 362 -15.42 36.81 12.62
C ALA A 362 -15.41 35.79 11.47
N GLY A 363 -16.60 35.31 11.07
CA GLY A 363 -16.80 34.43 9.92
C GLY A 363 -16.29 32.99 10.07
N GLY A 364 -15.09 32.80 10.61
CA GLY A 364 -14.49 31.47 10.78
C GLY A 364 -12.96 31.48 10.70
N VAL A 365 -12.39 30.29 10.83
CA VAL A 365 -10.96 29.99 10.58
C VAL A 365 -10.85 29.15 9.31
N GLY A 366 -10.07 29.63 8.33
CA GLY A 366 -9.78 28.90 7.09
C GLY A 366 -8.33 28.41 7.04
N ILE A 367 -8.13 27.11 6.78
CA ILE A 367 -6.84 26.56 6.38
C ILE A 367 -6.93 26.35 4.86
N GLY A 368 -6.24 27.18 4.08
CA GLY A 368 -6.28 27.14 2.63
C GLY A 368 -5.63 25.88 2.05
N ALA A 369 -5.73 25.69 0.73
CA ALA A 369 -5.27 24.46 0.06
C ALA A 369 -3.75 24.22 0.20
N THR A 370 -2.95 25.28 0.32
CA THR A 370 -1.51 25.23 0.62
C THR A 370 -1.21 25.28 2.12
N GLY A 371 -2.22 25.61 2.92
CA GLY A 371 -2.13 25.84 4.35
C GLY A 371 -1.82 24.57 5.14
N SER A 372 -1.04 24.73 6.20
CA SER A 372 -0.80 23.64 7.14
C SER A 372 -0.71 24.10 8.58
N VAL A 373 -1.33 23.35 9.48
CA VAL A 373 -1.15 23.46 10.93
C VAL A 373 -0.69 22.11 11.45
N LYS A 374 0.51 22.06 12.02
CA LYS A 374 1.16 20.82 12.42
C LYS A 374 1.67 20.87 13.86
N ALA A 375 1.65 19.72 14.52
CA ALA A 375 2.32 19.49 15.79
C ALA A 375 3.07 18.16 15.75
N LEU A 376 4.38 18.20 15.99
CA LEU A 376 5.27 17.04 15.94
C LEU A 376 6.03 16.93 17.25
N SER A 377 5.76 15.89 18.04
CA SER A 377 6.44 15.60 19.30
C SER A 377 7.23 14.30 19.22
N LYS A 378 8.45 14.32 19.76
CA LYS A 378 9.21 13.11 20.07
C LYS A 378 8.77 12.61 21.45
N ASP A 379 8.09 11.47 21.51
CA ASP A 379 7.67 10.79 22.74
C ASP A 379 6.67 11.55 23.66
N GLY A 380 6.33 12.81 23.41
CA GLY A 380 5.31 13.59 24.14
C GLY A 380 3.93 13.61 23.45
N SER A 381 3.00 14.44 23.93
CA SER A 381 1.71 14.67 23.26
C SER A 381 1.85 15.70 22.13
N ALA A 382 0.90 15.70 21.19
CA ALA A 382 0.90 16.67 20.09
C ALA A 382 -0.51 17.20 19.85
N THR A 383 -0.68 18.53 19.83
CA THR A 383 -1.97 19.18 19.49
C THR A 383 -1.76 20.21 18.38
N ALA A 384 -2.31 19.95 17.18
CA ALA A 384 -2.11 20.87 16.05
C ALA A 384 -2.97 22.13 16.18
N ILE A 385 -4.28 22.01 16.45
CA ILE A 385 -5.16 23.14 16.76
C ILE A 385 -5.88 22.87 18.09
N GLN A 386 -5.77 23.82 19.02
CA GLN A 386 -6.56 23.88 20.24
C GLN A 386 -7.46 25.12 20.22
N VAL A 387 -8.77 24.91 20.26
CA VAL A 387 -9.76 25.95 20.55
C VAL A 387 -10.13 25.81 22.03
N GLY A 388 -9.70 26.76 22.84
CA GLY A 388 -9.86 26.74 24.28
C GLY A 388 -11.12 27.45 24.77
N SER A 389 -11.37 27.38 26.08
CA SER A 389 -12.47 28.07 26.74
C SER A 389 -12.51 29.57 26.39
N GLY A 390 -13.72 30.09 26.15
CA GLY A 390 -13.96 31.50 25.81
C GLY A 390 -13.68 31.86 24.35
N ALA A 391 -13.26 30.91 23.50
CA ALA A 391 -13.12 31.12 22.07
C ALA A 391 -14.42 30.82 21.32
N THR A 392 -14.82 31.71 20.41
CA THR A 392 -16.00 31.59 19.55
C THR A 392 -15.60 31.79 18.10
N THR A 393 -15.86 30.78 17.27
CA THR A 393 -15.69 30.83 15.81
C THR A 393 -16.83 30.09 15.12
N PRO A 394 -17.61 30.71 14.21
CA PRO A 394 -18.76 30.04 13.59
C PRO A 394 -18.40 28.77 12.81
N GLU A 395 -17.23 28.78 12.16
CA GLU A 395 -16.77 27.71 11.28
C GLU A 395 -15.26 27.49 11.42
N ILE A 396 -14.82 26.23 11.30
CA ILE A 396 -13.44 25.89 10.92
C ILE A 396 -13.49 25.14 9.59
N ARG A 397 -12.84 25.68 8.56
CA ARG A 397 -12.80 25.12 7.21
C ARG A 397 -11.37 24.73 6.83
N ASN A 398 -11.13 23.45 6.63
CA ASN A 398 -9.84 22.90 6.20
C ASN A 398 -9.88 22.46 4.74
N ALA A 399 -9.13 23.16 3.88
CA ALA A 399 -8.79 22.71 2.53
C ALA A 399 -7.35 22.19 2.42
N GLY A 400 -6.49 22.49 3.40
CA GLY A 400 -5.10 22.08 3.47
C GLY A 400 -4.87 20.91 4.42
N THR A 401 -3.91 21.05 5.34
CA THR A 401 -3.51 19.99 6.27
C THR A 401 -3.57 20.42 7.73
N ILE A 402 -4.25 19.65 8.57
CA ILE A 402 -4.15 19.71 10.04
C ILE A 402 -3.59 18.38 10.52
N GLU A 403 -2.41 18.38 11.14
CA GLU A 403 -1.68 17.14 11.43
C GLU A 403 -1.01 17.14 12.81
N ALA A 404 -1.26 16.10 13.61
CA ALA A 404 -0.59 15.88 14.88
C ALA A 404 0.08 14.51 14.93
N THR A 405 1.38 14.47 15.25
CA THR A 405 2.13 13.24 15.53
C THR A 405 2.78 13.33 16.89
N GLY A 406 2.38 12.45 17.81
CA GLY A 406 2.92 12.36 19.16
C GLY A 406 3.75 11.11 19.40
N GLY A 407 4.10 10.89 20.66
CA GLY A 407 4.87 9.75 21.17
C GLY A 407 4.13 8.43 21.19
N GLY A 408 4.86 7.36 21.55
CA GLY A 408 4.34 5.99 21.63
C GLY A 408 3.92 5.52 23.03
N SER A 409 3.98 6.37 24.07
CA SER A 409 3.62 5.99 25.44
C SER A 409 2.11 6.02 25.69
N ALA A 410 1.62 5.27 26.69
CA ALA A 410 0.22 5.26 27.09
C ALA A 410 -0.36 6.62 27.51
N THR A 411 0.50 7.58 27.88
CA THR A 411 0.11 8.95 28.24
C THR A 411 0.20 9.93 27.09
N SER A 412 0.83 9.55 25.97
CA SER A 412 0.99 10.40 24.80
C SER A 412 -0.31 10.42 24.00
N ILE A 413 -0.86 11.62 23.76
CA ILE A 413 -2.08 11.78 22.98
C ILE A 413 -1.82 12.74 21.82
N SER A 414 -2.14 12.30 20.61
CA SER A 414 -2.04 13.10 19.39
C SER A 414 -3.42 13.61 19.00
N ARG A 415 -3.60 14.93 18.90
CA ARG A 415 -4.86 15.61 18.57
C ARG A 415 -4.68 16.56 17.39
N ALA A 416 -5.32 16.31 16.26
CA ALA A 416 -5.24 17.26 15.14
C ALA A 416 -6.11 18.49 15.41
N LEU A 417 -7.37 18.33 15.79
CA LEU A 417 -8.26 19.41 16.19
C LEU A 417 -8.93 19.09 17.53
N ALA A 418 -8.65 19.91 18.54
CA ALA A 418 -9.24 19.82 19.87
C ALA A 418 -10.09 21.05 20.18
N ILE A 419 -11.38 20.82 20.42
CA ILE A 419 -12.34 21.86 20.79
C ILE A 419 -12.71 21.63 22.26
N GLY A 420 -12.19 22.50 23.11
CA GLY A 420 -12.23 22.37 24.56
C GLY A 420 -13.54 22.85 25.17
N VAL A 421 -13.85 22.35 26.36
CA VAL A 421 -14.98 22.84 27.18
C VAL A 421 -14.99 24.37 27.24
N GLY A 422 -16.15 24.97 26.96
CA GLY A 422 -16.36 26.42 26.97
C GLY A 422 -15.96 27.16 25.69
N ALA A 423 -15.48 26.45 24.65
CA ALA A 423 -15.40 26.96 23.29
C ALA A 423 -16.77 26.89 22.58
N ASP A 424 -16.92 27.64 21.48
CA ASP A 424 -18.08 27.56 20.59
C ASP A 424 -17.62 27.49 19.12
N VAL A 425 -17.75 26.31 18.52
CA VAL A 425 -17.46 26.00 17.12
C VAL A 425 -18.63 25.20 16.55
N GLN A 426 -19.45 25.84 15.71
CA GLN A 426 -20.70 25.21 15.26
C GLN A 426 -20.47 24.24 14.09
N THR A 427 -19.67 24.65 13.10
CA THR A 427 -19.49 23.90 11.86
C THR A 427 -18.01 23.59 11.58
N LEU A 428 -17.74 22.34 11.22
CA LEU A 428 -16.45 21.89 10.71
C LEU A 428 -16.61 21.47 9.25
N ARG A 429 -15.75 21.97 8.36
CA ARG A 429 -15.70 21.54 6.96
C ARG A 429 -14.30 21.08 6.61
N ASN A 430 -14.18 19.88 6.06
CA ASN A 430 -12.91 19.31 5.62
C ASN A 430 -12.98 18.90 4.15
N SER A 431 -12.22 19.57 3.29
CA SER A 431 -11.91 19.11 1.93
C SER A 431 -10.43 18.72 1.76
N GLY A 432 -9.61 18.97 2.78
CA GLY A 432 -8.20 18.60 2.85
C GLY A 432 -7.95 17.35 3.71
N THR A 433 -6.90 17.38 4.52
CA THR A 433 -6.52 16.31 5.45
C THR A 433 -6.57 16.78 6.90
N ILE A 434 -7.22 16.00 7.77
CA ILE A 434 -7.13 16.08 9.23
C ILE A 434 -6.59 14.76 9.75
N SER A 435 -5.39 14.75 10.35
CA SER A 435 -4.65 13.53 10.66
C SER A 435 -4.04 13.54 12.06
N ALA A 436 -4.34 12.53 12.87
CA ALA A 436 -3.64 12.24 14.12
C ALA A 436 -2.89 10.90 14.04
N LYS A 437 -1.64 10.89 14.48
CA LYS A 437 -0.80 9.69 14.49
C LYS A 437 -0.15 9.48 15.86
N ALA A 438 -0.50 8.37 16.51
CA ALA A 438 0.19 7.87 17.68
C ALA A 438 1.58 7.31 17.27
N GLY A 439 2.58 7.54 18.10
CA GLY A 439 3.97 7.12 17.84
C GLY A 439 4.25 5.64 18.09
N GLY A 440 3.27 4.89 18.60
CA GLY A 440 3.38 3.46 18.93
C GLY A 440 2.08 2.88 19.49
N ASP A 441 2.05 1.56 19.64
CA ASP A 441 0.85 0.77 19.93
C ASP A 441 0.07 1.22 21.17
N ASP A 442 0.77 1.76 22.18
CA ASP A 442 0.20 2.18 23.46
C ASP A 442 -0.37 3.60 23.49
N ALA A 443 0.02 4.46 22.56
CA ALA A 443 -0.43 5.85 22.53
C ALA A 443 -1.86 5.99 21.97
N THR A 444 -2.41 7.20 22.07
CA THR A 444 -3.75 7.53 21.55
C THR A 444 -3.66 8.55 20.43
N ALA A 445 -4.44 8.33 19.36
CA ALA A 445 -4.59 9.24 18.23
C ALA A 445 -6.06 9.65 18.10
N ILE A 446 -6.33 10.96 18.12
CA ILE A 446 -7.67 11.52 17.96
C ILE A 446 -7.63 12.61 16.88
N ALA A 447 -8.22 12.41 15.71
CA ALA A 447 -8.14 13.42 14.65
C ALA A 447 -8.99 14.66 14.99
N ILE A 448 -10.23 14.46 15.44
CA ILE A 448 -11.12 15.53 15.90
C ILE A 448 -11.72 15.13 17.24
N ILE A 449 -11.63 16.02 18.23
CA ILE A 449 -12.33 15.87 19.52
C ILE A 449 -13.09 17.15 19.87
N ASP A 450 -14.39 17.00 20.13
CA ASP A 450 -15.23 18.07 20.67
C ASP A 450 -15.71 17.73 22.08
N THR A 451 -15.15 18.45 23.06
CA THR A 451 -15.62 18.44 24.46
C THR A 451 -16.44 19.69 24.80
N SER A 452 -16.57 20.62 23.85
CA SER A 452 -17.32 21.86 24.02
C SER A 452 -18.83 21.68 23.87
N VAL A 453 -19.25 20.58 23.23
CA VAL A 453 -20.63 20.22 22.87
C VAL A 453 -21.27 21.13 21.81
N SER A 454 -20.46 21.97 21.15
CA SER A 454 -20.95 23.00 20.23
C SER A 454 -21.02 22.56 18.77
N VAL A 455 -20.27 21.51 18.37
CA VAL A 455 -20.22 21.07 16.97
C VAL A 455 -21.54 20.39 16.60
N ASN A 456 -22.30 21.02 15.70
CA ASN A 456 -23.58 20.49 15.19
C ASN A 456 -23.42 19.81 13.81
N LEU A 457 -22.43 20.22 13.03
CA LEU A 457 -22.22 19.78 11.66
C LEU A 457 -20.73 19.63 11.37
N LEU A 458 -20.35 18.43 10.95
CA LEU A 458 -19.05 18.13 10.38
C LEU A 458 -19.25 17.61 8.95
N GLU A 459 -18.79 18.35 7.95
CA GLU A 459 -18.84 17.91 6.55
C GLU A 459 -17.44 17.53 6.05
N ASN A 460 -17.30 16.33 5.49
CA ASN A 460 -16.06 15.78 4.97
C ASN A 460 -16.20 15.48 3.47
N SER A 461 -15.37 16.12 2.66
CA SER A 461 -15.11 15.78 1.27
C SER A 461 -13.63 15.45 1.03
N GLY A 462 -12.86 15.26 2.11
CA GLY A 462 -11.42 14.95 2.10
C GLY A 462 -11.10 13.74 2.99
N THR A 463 -9.95 13.78 3.67
CA THR A 463 -9.48 12.69 4.54
C THR A 463 -9.50 13.10 6.02
N ILE A 464 -10.08 12.25 6.87
CA ILE A 464 -9.97 12.30 8.33
C ILE A 464 -9.38 10.97 8.80
N ILE A 465 -8.26 10.99 9.52
CA ILE A 465 -7.52 9.76 9.84
C ILE A 465 -6.90 9.80 11.24
N ALA A 466 -7.09 8.73 12.00
CA ALA A 466 -6.39 8.43 13.24
C ALA A 466 -5.71 7.05 13.15
N THR A 467 -4.40 7.00 13.38
CA THR A 467 -3.61 5.77 13.24
C THR A 467 -2.45 5.70 14.25
N GLY A 468 -1.77 4.56 14.30
CA GLY A 468 -0.52 4.37 15.02
C GLY A 468 -0.66 3.65 16.37
N ALA A 469 -1.85 3.67 16.98
CA ALA A 469 -2.15 2.82 18.12
C ALA A 469 -2.47 1.39 17.65
N LEU A 470 -2.40 0.42 18.58
CA LEU A 470 -2.72 -0.98 18.30
C LEU A 470 -4.08 -1.11 17.58
N ALA A 471 -4.12 -1.79 16.44
CA ALA A 471 -5.31 -1.86 15.58
C ALA A 471 -6.55 -2.46 16.27
N ALA A 472 -6.37 -3.36 17.24
CA ALA A 472 -7.45 -3.95 18.03
C ALA A 472 -7.89 -3.09 19.24
N SER A 473 -7.25 -1.95 19.48
CA SER A 473 -7.62 -1.02 20.56
C SER A 473 -8.61 0.05 20.10
N ASP A 474 -9.24 0.73 21.06
CA ASP A 474 -10.17 1.85 20.87
C ASP A 474 -9.45 3.22 20.84
N ARG A 475 -8.14 3.24 20.57
CA ARG A 475 -7.29 4.44 20.69
C ARG A 475 -7.00 5.15 19.38
N ASN A 476 -7.48 4.62 18.25
CA ASN A 476 -7.45 5.29 16.95
C ASN A 476 -8.83 5.89 16.68
N VAL A 477 -9.05 7.14 17.06
CA VAL A 477 -10.37 7.80 17.00
C VAL A 477 -10.36 8.90 15.94
N ALA A 478 -11.08 8.71 14.84
CA ALA A 478 -11.18 9.73 13.80
C ALA A 478 -11.96 10.95 14.30
N ILE A 479 -13.12 10.72 14.92
CA ILE A 479 -14.05 11.77 15.33
C ILE A 479 -14.63 11.39 16.69
N ASP A 480 -14.43 12.24 17.70
CA ASP A 480 -15.02 12.09 19.02
C ASP A 480 -15.94 13.28 19.32
N LEU A 481 -17.24 13.04 19.22
CA LEU A 481 -18.34 13.95 19.59
C LEU A 481 -19.14 13.39 20.77
N SER A 482 -18.57 12.45 21.54
CA SER A 482 -19.28 11.73 22.61
C SER A 482 -19.84 12.63 23.71
N ALA A 483 -19.30 13.85 23.87
CA ALA A 483 -19.81 14.83 24.80
C ALA A 483 -21.13 15.52 24.34
N ASN A 484 -21.46 15.47 23.04
CA ASN A 484 -22.61 16.19 22.48
C ASN A 484 -23.95 15.48 22.81
N GLY A 485 -24.68 16.00 23.79
CA GLY A 485 -26.02 15.50 24.15
C GLY A 485 -27.18 16.07 23.33
N SER A 486 -26.92 16.99 22.40
CA SER A 486 -27.96 17.62 21.56
C SER A 486 -28.16 16.95 20.20
N GLY A 487 -27.18 16.16 19.78
CA GLY A 487 -27.12 15.50 18.47
C GLY A 487 -26.24 16.28 17.49
N ALA A 488 -25.45 15.55 16.72
CA ALA A 488 -24.56 16.07 15.69
C ALA A 488 -24.79 15.37 14.35
N THR A 489 -24.48 16.07 13.26
CA THR A 489 -24.43 15.50 11.91
C THR A 489 -22.99 15.41 11.42
N VAL A 490 -22.51 14.20 11.19
CA VAL A 490 -21.28 13.94 10.42
C VAL A 490 -21.68 13.53 9.01
N ARG A 491 -21.33 14.32 8.01
CA ARG A 491 -21.65 14.06 6.60
C ARG A 491 -20.39 13.90 5.76
N GLN A 492 -20.19 12.74 5.18
CA GLN A 492 -19.22 12.51 4.12
C GLN A 492 -19.89 12.72 2.76
N THR A 493 -19.58 13.83 2.09
CA THR A 493 -20.26 14.29 0.88
C THR A 493 -19.69 13.65 -0.38
N ALA A 494 -20.56 13.37 -1.36
CA ALA A 494 -20.13 12.93 -2.68
C ALA A 494 -19.23 13.95 -3.39
N VAL A 495 -18.17 13.46 -4.03
CA VAL A 495 -17.25 14.28 -4.82
C VAL A 495 -17.40 13.98 -6.30
N ALA A 496 -16.78 14.80 -7.16
CA ALA A 496 -16.77 14.52 -8.60
C ALA A 496 -16.00 13.21 -8.88
N ALA A 497 -16.41 12.44 -9.89
CA ALA A 497 -15.80 11.14 -10.22
C ALA A 497 -14.27 11.19 -10.52
N SER A 498 -13.72 12.37 -10.82
CA SER A 498 -12.27 12.59 -11.01
C SER A 498 -11.53 13.03 -9.74
N ALA A 499 -12.25 13.36 -8.67
CA ALA A 499 -11.66 13.72 -7.38
C ALA A 499 -11.34 12.45 -6.58
N LYS A 500 -10.36 12.54 -5.67
CA LYS A 500 -10.09 11.46 -4.72
C LYS A 500 -11.32 11.30 -3.82
N PRO A 501 -11.91 10.09 -3.70
CA PRO A 501 -13.04 9.88 -2.80
C PRO A 501 -12.67 10.22 -1.35
N PRO A 502 -13.63 10.76 -0.56
CA PRO A 502 -13.39 11.06 0.84
C PRO A 502 -13.17 9.79 1.66
N SER A 503 -12.51 9.92 2.82
CA SER A 503 -12.23 8.79 3.69
C SER A 503 -12.22 9.17 5.17
N ILE A 504 -12.82 8.33 6.02
CA ILE A 504 -12.69 8.38 7.48
C ILE A 504 -12.01 7.07 7.94
N THR A 505 -10.93 7.17 8.70
CA THR A 505 -10.21 6.00 9.24
C THR A 505 -9.93 6.18 10.73
N GLY A 506 -10.37 5.23 11.54
CA GLY A 506 -10.46 5.30 13.00
C GLY A 506 -11.92 5.35 13.47
N ASP A 507 -12.13 5.20 14.77
CA ASP A 507 -13.46 5.15 15.37
C ASP A 507 -14.17 6.51 15.29
N VAL A 508 -15.50 6.46 15.18
CA VAL A 508 -16.40 7.62 15.20
C VAL A 508 -17.34 7.50 16.39
N ARG A 509 -17.30 8.47 17.30
CA ARG A 509 -18.08 8.44 18.54
C ARG A 509 -19.06 9.59 18.57
N PHE A 510 -20.32 9.26 18.76
CA PHE A 510 -21.41 10.21 18.94
C PHE A 510 -21.87 10.24 20.40
N GLY A 511 -22.60 11.30 20.76
CA GLY A 511 -23.09 11.49 22.11
C GLY A 511 -24.49 10.91 22.32
N SER A 512 -25.23 11.45 23.28
CA SER A 512 -26.55 10.92 23.69
C SER A 512 -27.74 11.54 22.95
N GLY A 513 -27.48 12.48 22.03
CA GLY A 513 -28.51 13.14 21.24
C GLY A 513 -28.95 12.31 20.04
N ASN A 514 -29.75 12.92 19.16
CA ASN A 514 -30.16 12.28 17.91
C ASN A 514 -29.10 12.55 16.85
N ASP A 515 -28.19 11.59 16.66
CA ASP A 515 -27.03 11.76 15.80
C ASP A 515 -27.27 11.25 14.37
N ILE A 516 -26.60 11.87 13.39
CA ILE A 516 -26.66 11.46 11.98
C ILE A 516 -25.25 11.25 11.45
N PHE A 517 -24.97 10.05 10.98
CA PHE A 517 -23.79 9.73 10.17
C PHE A 517 -24.22 9.44 8.73
N ASP A 518 -23.95 10.40 7.83
CA ASP A 518 -24.42 10.41 6.44
C ASP A 518 -23.25 10.26 5.47
N ILE A 519 -23.09 9.09 4.86
CA ILE A 519 -21.95 8.73 4.01
C ILE A 519 -22.43 8.53 2.57
N ALA A 520 -22.15 9.50 1.71
CA ALA A 520 -22.64 9.50 0.33
C ALA A 520 -21.65 8.95 -0.70
N ASP A 521 -20.38 8.79 -0.33
CA ASP A 521 -19.27 8.41 -1.21
C ASP A 521 -18.08 7.99 -0.34
N GLY A 522 -17.09 7.32 -0.93
CA GLY A 522 -15.81 7.02 -0.31
C GLY A 522 -15.88 5.92 0.77
N THR A 523 -14.94 5.96 1.71
CA THR A 523 -14.76 4.89 2.69
C THR A 523 -14.87 5.34 4.15
N VAL A 524 -15.36 4.44 4.99
CA VAL A 524 -15.26 4.51 6.46
C VAL A 524 -14.66 3.21 6.95
N LYS A 525 -13.55 3.28 7.69
CA LYS A 525 -12.87 2.13 8.30
C LYS A 525 -12.66 2.37 9.79
N GLY A 526 -13.41 1.68 10.63
CA GLY A 526 -13.41 1.88 12.08
C GLY A 526 -14.80 1.61 12.66
N ASN A 527 -14.91 1.57 13.99
CA ASN A 527 -16.19 1.37 14.64
C ASN A 527 -16.93 2.70 14.80
N SER A 528 -18.27 2.68 14.73
CA SER A 528 -19.10 3.80 15.16
C SER A 528 -19.89 3.42 16.41
N SER A 529 -19.92 4.33 17.37
CA SER A 529 -20.72 4.21 18.58
C SER A 529 -21.65 5.40 18.69
N PHE A 530 -22.95 5.13 18.74
CA PHE A 530 -24.00 6.09 18.98
C PHE A 530 -24.49 5.97 20.44
N GLY A 531 -25.00 7.07 21.01
CA GLY A 531 -25.62 7.04 22.33
C GLY A 531 -27.12 6.73 22.25
N THR A 532 -27.86 7.14 23.29
CA THR A 532 -29.25 6.72 23.52
C THR A 532 -30.32 7.37 22.64
N GLY A 533 -29.99 8.38 21.83
CA GLY A 533 -30.97 9.09 21.00
C GLY A 533 -31.46 8.26 19.81
N ASP A 534 -32.34 8.85 19.01
CA ASP A 534 -32.83 8.24 17.76
C ASP A 534 -31.81 8.51 16.65
N ASN A 535 -30.83 7.62 16.49
CA ASN A 535 -29.67 7.86 15.63
C ASN A 535 -29.89 7.35 14.21
N GLN A 536 -29.08 7.85 13.28
CA GLN A 536 -29.17 7.49 11.86
C GLN A 536 -27.79 7.21 11.27
N LEU A 537 -27.60 6.01 10.73
CA LEU A 537 -26.48 5.67 9.86
C LEU A 537 -26.99 5.52 8.42
N LYS A 538 -26.53 6.39 7.52
CA LYS A 538 -26.95 6.42 6.12
C LYS A 538 -25.75 6.18 5.22
N LEU A 539 -25.86 5.19 4.34
CA LEU A 539 -24.93 4.93 3.27
C LEU A 539 -25.68 5.09 1.95
N SER A 540 -25.09 5.84 1.01
CA SER A 540 -25.63 6.02 -0.33
C SER A 540 -24.51 6.08 -1.37
N GLY A 541 -24.86 6.29 -2.65
CA GLY A 541 -23.88 6.27 -3.72
C GLY A 541 -23.15 4.92 -3.77
N ASP A 542 -21.82 4.98 -3.78
CA ASP A 542 -20.89 3.85 -3.73
C ASP A 542 -20.10 3.78 -2.41
N ALA A 543 -20.62 4.40 -1.34
CA ALA A 543 -19.99 4.40 -0.03
C ALA A 543 -19.72 2.99 0.52
N VAL A 544 -18.54 2.79 1.10
CA VAL A 544 -18.13 1.54 1.75
C VAL A 544 -17.82 1.77 3.23
N TYR A 545 -18.51 1.03 4.10
CA TYR A 545 -18.29 1.04 5.55
C TYR A 545 -17.76 -0.33 6.00
N THR A 546 -16.60 -0.35 6.65
CA THR A 546 -16.00 -1.54 7.26
C THR A 546 -15.73 -1.31 8.75
N GLY A 547 -16.43 -2.04 9.60
CA GLY A 547 -16.34 -1.95 11.06
C GLY A 547 -17.69 -2.17 11.71
N ASN A 548 -17.74 -2.09 13.04
CA ASN A 548 -19.00 -2.27 13.77
C ASN A 548 -19.77 -0.94 13.86
N ALA A 549 -21.09 -1.02 13.96
CA ALA A 549 -21.97 0.10 14.31
C ALA A 549 -22.74 -0.30 15.57
N THR A 550 -22.62 0.49 16.64
CA THR A 550 -23.30 0.25 17.92
C THR A 550 -24.26 1.39 18.21
N PHE A 551 -25.55 1.10 18.26
CA PHE A 551 -26.61 2.03 18.58
C PHE A 551 -27.01 1.96 20.06
N GLY A 552 -27.75 2.96 20.52
CA GLY A 552 -28.34 2.97 21.85
C GLY A 552 -29.70 2.29 21.91
N THR A 553 -30.48 2.57 22.95
CA THR A 553 -31.84 2.01 23.11
C THR A 553 -32.92 2.86 22.40
N GLY A 554 -32.53 3.66 21.40
CA GLY A 554 -33.39 4.64 20.73
C GLY A 554 -34.32 3.99 19.72
N ALA A 555 -34.95 4.79 18.85
CA ALA A 555 -35.52 4.29 17.60
C ALA A 555 -34.53 4.56 16.47
N ASP A 556 -33.56 3.68 16.32
CA ASP A 556 -32.41 3.87 15.44
C ASP A 556 -32.70 3.47 13.99
N MET A 557 -32.07 4.15 13.04
CA MET A 557 -32.24 3.91 11.61
C MET A 557 -30.90 3.66 10.91
N MET A 558 -30.82 2.54 10.21
CA MET A 558 -29.74 2.24 9.28
C MET A 558 -30.29 2.14 7.86
N THR A 559 -29.76 2.94 6.94
CA THR A 559 -30.20 2.95 5.53
C THR A 559 -29.03 2.75 4.60
N LEU A 560 -29.13 1.81 3.67
CA LEU A 560 -28.20 1.61 2.57
C LEU A 560 -28.93 1.80 1.22
N ALA A 561 -28.31 2.53 0.30
CA ALA A 561 -28.89 2.85 -1.00
C ALA A 561 -27.82 2.90 -2.10
N GLY A 562 -28.23 2.92 -3.36
CA GLY A 562 -27.29 2.92 -4.49
C GLY A 562 -26.53 1.59 -4.58
N THR A 563 -25.21 1.65 -4.62
CA THR A 563 -24.28 0.50 -4.60
C THR A 563 -23.50 0.42 -3.28
N SER A 564 -23.96 1.12 -2.23
CA SER A 564 -23.23 1.20 -0.96
C SER A 564 -23.11 -0.16 -0.26
N VAL A 565 -22.03 -0.35 0.50
CA VAL A 565 -21.73 -1.59 1.23
C VAL A 565 -21.49 -1.31 2.71
N PHE A 566 -22.11 -2.10 3.59
CA PHE A 566 -21.76 -2.20 5.01
C PHE A 566 -21.22 -3.59 5.32
N SER A 567 -20.09 -3.66 6.03
CA SER A 567 -19.45 -4.89 6.46
C SER A 567 -19.04 -4.82 7.94
N GLY A 568 -19.69 -5.58 8.81
CA GLY A 568 -19.39 -5.67 10.25
C GLY A 568 -20.63 -5.99 11.10
N ASN A 569 -20.51 -5.93 12.42
CA ASN A 569 -21.66 -6.12 13.32
C ASN A 569 -22.48 -4.82 13.44
N ALA A 570 -23.80 -4.91 13.31
CA ALA A 570 -24.73 -3.85 13.70
C ALA A 570 -25.43 -4.25 15.01
N ASP A 571 -25.12 -3.55 16.09
CA ASP A 571 -25.79 -3.67 17.39
C ASP A 571 -26.84 -2.57 17.49
N PHE A 572 -28.13 -2.94 17.51
CA PHE A 572 -29.26 -2.02 17.52
C PHE A 572 -29.75 -1.66 18.93
N GLY A 573 -29.07 -2.13 19.99
CA GLY A 573 -29.35 -1.74 21.38
C GLY A 573 -30.74 -2.11 21.94
N GLY A 574 -31.56 -2.85 21.19
CA GLY A 574 -32.87 -3.37 21.60
C GLY A 574 -34.05 -2.40 21.40
N GLY A 575 -33.83 -1.33 20.63
CA GLY A 575 -34.80 -0.29 20.30
C GLY A 575 -35.90 -0.72 19.34
N ALA A 576 -36.72 0.25 18.91
CA ALA A 576 -37.70 0.07 17.84
C ALA A 576 -37.10 0.50 16.51
N ASP A 577 -36.16 -0.30 16.02
CA ASP A 577 -35.20 0.12 15.00
C ASP A 577 -35.61 -0.25 13.58
N MET A 578 -34.95 0.36 12.60
CA MET A 578 -35.17 0.08 11.19
C MET A 578 -33.86 -0.12 10.42
N LEU A 579 -33.79 -1.19 9.61
CA LEU A 579 -32.76 -1.40 8.59
C LEU A 579 -33.43 -1.39 7.21
N THR A 580 -33.08 -0.41 6.38
CA THR A 580 -33.61 -0.29 5.01
C THR A 580 -32.49 -0.42 3.99
N LEU A 581 -32.62 -1.41 3.09
CA LEU A 581 -31.69 -1.62 1.98
C LEU A 581 -32.41 -1.38 0.65
N SER A 582 -31.83 -0.55 -0.22
CA SER A 582 -32.42 -0.20 -1.52
C SER A 582 -31.38 -0.15 -2.65
N GLY A 583 -31.84 -0.18 -3.91
CA GLY A 583 -30.94 -0.16 -5.06
C GLY A 583 -30.25 -1.52 -5.23
N THR A 584 -28.92 -1.51 -5.36
CA THR A 584 -28.06 -2.71 -5.36
C THR A 584 -27.09 -2.68 -4.18
N SER A 585 -27.48 -2.04 -3.08
CA SER A 585 -26.66 -1.96 -1.87
C SER A 585 -26.53 -3.33 -1.20
N ARG A 586 -25.53 -3.48 -0.33
CA ARG A 586 -25.25 -4.72 0.38
C ARG A 586 -24.97 -4.48 1.86
N PHE A 587 -25.76 -5.10 2.72
CA PHE A 587 -25.41 -5.32 4.12
C PHE A 587 -24.78 -6.71 4.24
N SER A 588 -23.63 -6.82 4.90
CA SER A 588 -22.93 -8.09 5.16
C SER A 588 -22.42 -8.14 6.59
N GLY A 589 -23.05 -8.91 7.47
CA GLY A 589 -22.64 -8.92 8.87
C GLY A 589 -23.63 -9.53 9.85
N SER A 590 -23.27 -9.50 11.13
CA SER A 590 -24.13 -9.95 12.23
C SER A 590 -25.02 -8.83 12.74
N LEU A 591 -26.14 -9.23 13.35
CA LEU A 591 -27.05 -8.35 14.06
C LEU A 591 -27.07 -8.72 15.54
N THR A 592 -26.90 -7.73 16.42
CA THR A 592 -26.95 -7.90 17.88
C THR A 592 -28.01 -6.96 18.47
N ASN A 593 -28.65 -7.36 19.58
CA ASN A 593 -29.73 -6.61 20.24
C ASN A 593 -30.77 -6.04 19.25
N ALA A 594 -31.23 -6.88 18.33
CA ALA A 594 -32.05 -6.48 17.20
C ALA A 594 -33.53 -6.91 17.35
N GLU A 595 -34.00 -7.27 18.55
CA GLU A 595 -35.32 -7.87 18.76
C GLU A 595 -36.48 -7.00 18.24
N GLY A 596 -36.33 -5.67 18.30
CA GLY A 596 -37.27 -4.69 17.77
C GLY A 596 -37.03 -4.25 16.33
N LEU A 597 -35.97 -4.75 15.67
CA LEU A 597 -35.54 -4.31 14.33
C LEU A 597 -36.55 -4.72 13.23
N ALA A 598 -37.00 -3.75 12.45
CA ALA A 598 -37.71 -3.98 11.19
C ALA A 598 -36.74 -3.91 9.99
N VAL A 599 -36.62 -5.00 9.24
CA VAL A 599 -35.72 -5.10 8.08
C VAL A 599 -36.52 -5.02 6.77
N THR A 600 -36.19 -4.06 5.92
CA THR A 600 -36.74 -3.92 4.56
C THR A 600 -35.64 -4.01 3.51
N VAL A 601 -35.81 -4.88 2.52
CA VAL A 601 -34.86 -5.12 1.42
C VAL A 601 -35.59 -4.91 0.10
N SER A 602 -35.25 -3.86 -0.66
CA SER A 602 -35.85 -3.52 -1.96
C SER A 602 -34.76 -3.53 -3.04
N GLY A 603 -34.68 -4.61 -3.81
CA GLY A 603 -33.64 -4.81 -4.85
C GLY A 603 -32.21 -5.07 -4.36
N ALA A 604 -31.93 -4.79 -3.09
CA ALA A 604 -30.63 -4.90 -2.44
C ALA A 604 -30.32 -6.32 -1.92
N MET A 605 -29.13 -6.52 -1.33
CA MET A 605 -28.71 -7.76 -0.69
C MET A 605 -28.59 -7.60 0.84
N PHE A 606 -29.35 -8.39 1.59
CA PHE A 606 -29.21 -8.55 3.04
C PHE A 606 -28.50 -9.87 3.36
N ASP A 607 -27.21 -9.81 3.61
CA ASP A 607 -26.32 -10.95 3.87
C ASP A 607 -26.08 -11.08 5.38
N ALA A 608 -27.03 -11.69 6.07
CA ALA A 608 -27.02 -11.81 7.53
C ALA A 608 -26.15 -13.01 7.94
N ILE A 609 -25.19 -12.76 8.85
CA ILE A 609 -24.25 -13.78 9.35
C ILE A 609 -24.61 -14.12 10.80
N GLY A 610 -24.70 -15.42 11.10
CA GLY A 610 -25.07 -15.90 12.43
C GLY A 610 -26.56 -15.80 12.75
N SER A 611 -26.90 -16.18 13.99
CA SER A 611 -28.27 -16.14 14.49
C SER A 611 -28.66 -14.75 14.97
N ALA A 612 -29.87 -14.29 14.63
CA ALA A 612 -30.40 -13.02 15.09
C ALA A 612 -31.92 -13.08 15.32
N GLN A 613 -32.42 -12.31 16.29
CA GLN A 613 -33.85 -12.08 16.48
C GLN A 613 -34.22 -10.70 15.92
N ILE A 614 -35.28 -10.62 15.13
CA ILE A 614 -35.78 -9.38 14.53
C ILE A 614 -37.31 -9.29 14.61
N ALA A 615 -37.86 -8.07 14.51
CA ALA A 615 -39.30 -7.85 14.57
C ALA A 615 -40.01 -8.22 13.26
N SER A 616 -39.45 -7.83 12.11
CA SER A 616 -40.04 -8.12 10.80
C SER A 616 -39.01 -8.16 9.68
N LEU A 617 -39.33 -8.88 8.60
CA LEU A 617 -38.54 -8.97 7.38
C LEU A 617 -39.43 -8.76 6.15
N ALA A 618 -39.07 -7.83 5.27
CA ALA A 618 -39.73 -7.63 3.99
C ALA A 618 -38.70 -7.63 2.86
N VAL A 619 -38.79 -8.61 1.95
CA VAL A 619 -37.93 -8.71 0.76
C VAL A 619 -38.76 -8.44 -0.49
N THR A 620 -38.41 -7.38 -1.21
CA THR A 620 -39.19 -6.75 -2.28
C THR A 620 -38.31 -6.40 -3.48
N ASP A 621 -38.90 -6.08 -4.62
CA ASP A 621 -38.20 -5.56 -5.82
C ASP A 621 -37.00 -6.39 -6.31
N ASN A 622 -37.09 -7.72 -6.26
CA ASN A 622 -36.01 -8.67 -6.55
C ASN A 622 -34.84 -8.68 -5.53
N GLY A 623 -35.10 -8.24 -4.30
CA GLY A 623 -34.15 -8.28 -3.19
C GLY A 623 -33.64 -9.69 -2.90
N VAL A 624 -32.42 -9.75 -2.35
CA VAL A 624 -31.69 -10.98 -2.07
C VAL A 624 -31.48 -11.13 -0.57
N LEU A 625 -31.95 -12.23 0.01
CA LEU A 625 -31.57 -12.67 1.35
C LEU A 625 -30.36 -13.60 1.22
N GLY A 626 -29.19 -13.15 1.68
CA GLY A 626 -27.99 -13.96 1.81
C GLY A 626 -27.99 -14.75 3.12
N VAL A 627 -27.66 -16.03 3.04
CA VAL A 627 -27.53 -16.92 4.19
C VAL A 627 -26.22 -17.69 4.11
N THR A 628 -25.60 -17.89 5.25
CA THR A 628 -24.39 -18.68 5.46
C THR A 628 -24.75 -19.95 6.22
N LEU A 629 -24.30 -21.11 5.76
CA LEU A 629 -24.62 -22.42 6.34
C LEU A 629 -23.35 -23.25 6.60
N GLY A 630 -23.46 -24.24 7.48
CA GLY A 630 -22.38 -25.14 7.83
C GLY A 630 -21.39 -24.54 8.81
N GLY A 631 -21.82 -24.16 10.02
CA GLY A 631 -20.91 -23.85 11.13
C GLY A 631 -21.48 -22.98 12.24
N SER A 632 -20.60 -22.40 13.05
CA SER A 632 -20.96 -21.48 14.13
C SER A 632 -21.58 -20.16 13.64
N ASN A 633 -21.39 -19.83 12.37
CA ASN A 633 -21.90 -18.62 11.71
C ASN A 633 -23.19 -18.85 10.93
N ASP A 634 -23.86 -19.98 11.15
CA ASP A 634 -25.12 -20.33 10.49
C ASP A 634 -26.16 -19.22 10.66
N THR A 635 -26.69 -18.77 9.52
CA THR A 635 -27.76 -17.80 9.49
C THR A 635 -29.03 -18.46 10.01
N ALA A 636 -29.53 -17.96 11.14
CA ALA A 636 -30.82 -18.35 11.67
C ALA A 636 -31.59 -17.11 12.14
N LEU A 637 -32.44 -16.58 11.25
CA LEU A 637 -33.26 -15.40 11.54
C LEU A 637 -34.56 -15.82 12.25
N GLN A 638 -34.72 -15.35 13.48
CA GLN A 638 -35.94 -15.49 14.27
C GLN A 638 -36.78 -14.23 14.14
N VAL A 639 -37.80 -14.26 13.29
CA VAL A 639 -38.67 -13.12 12.99
C VAL A 639 -39.92 -13.22 13.87
N SER A 640 -40.05 -12.37 14.88
CA SER A 640 -41.20 -12.45 15.81
C SER A 640 -42.54 -12.15 15.12
N GLY A 641 -42.53 -11.24 14.14
CA GLY A 641 -43.66 -10.86 13.31
C GLY A 641 -43.73 -11.59 11.97
N THR A 642 -43.97 -10.82 10.90
CA THR A 642 -44.09 -11.35 9.53
C THR A 642 -42.75 -11.31 8.82
N ALA A 643 -42.39 -12.41 8.15
CA ALA A 643 -41.40 -12.42 7.08
C ALA A 643 -42.14 -12.53 5.73
N SER A 644 -41.94 -11.55 4.86
CA SER A 644 -42.65 -11.40 3.59
C SER A 644 -41.70 -11.38 2.39
N PHE A 645 -42.10 -12.06 1.31
CA PHE A 645 -41.34 -12.19 0.07
C PHE A 645 -42.22 -11.88 -1.15
N ASP A 646 -41.91 -10.81 -1.87
CA ASP A 646 -42.59 -10.45 -3.11
C ASP A 646 -42.07 -11.25 -4.31
N THR A 647 -42.77 -11.14 -5.43
CA THR A 647 -42.33 -11.77 -6.69
C THR A 647 -40.91 -11.31 -7.06
N GLY A 648 -40.03 -12.28 -7.27
CA GLY A 648 -38.63 -12.05 -7.66
C GLY A 648 -37.64 -12.09 -6.49
N SER A 649 -38.08 -12.21 -5.24
CA SER A 649 -37.18 -12.41 -4.09
C SER A 649 -36.29 -13.64 -4.27
N LYS A 650 -35.02 -13.52 -3.88
CA LYS A 650 -34.02 -14.59 -4.00
C LYS A 650 -33.40 -14.91 -2.65
N LEU A 651 -33.03 -16.17 -2.45
CA LEU A 651 -32.22 -16.64 -1.34
C LEU A 651 -30.84 -17.05 -1.88
N ALA A 652 -29.79 -16.30 -1.56
CA ALA A 652 -28.43 -16.64 -1.93
C ALA A 652 -27.78 -17.45 -0.80
N ILE A 653 -27.23 -18.62 -1.13
CA ILE A 653 -26.70 -19.58 -0.15
C ILE A 653 -25.19 -19.58 -0.24
N LYS A 654 -24.52 -19.43 0.91
CA LYS A 654 -23.08 -19.62 1.10
C LYS A 654 -22.85 -20.74 2.08
N LEU A 655 -21.70 -21.39 1.97
CA LEU A 655 -21.27 -22.43 2.90
C LEU A 655 -19.98 -22.00 3.58
N SER A 656 -19.89 -22.17 4.89
CA SER A 656 -18.71 -21.86 5.69
C SER A 656 -17.73 -23.01 5.78
N ASN A 657 -18.21 -24.24 5.71
CA ASN A 657 -17.38 -25.45 5.76
C ASN A 657 -18.09 -26.63 5.07
N VAL A 658 -17.36 -27.72 4.82
CA VAL A 658 -17.85 -28.94 4.16
C VAL A 658 -18.41 -29.97 5.15
N GLN A 659 -18.01 -29.93 6.42
CA GLN A 659 -18.40 -30.93 7.43
C GLN A 659 -19.87 -30.79 7.82
N SER A 660 -20.39 -29.57 7.83
CA SER A 660 -21.77 -29.24 8.22
C SER A 660 -22.60 -28.60 7.10
N ALA A 661 -22.08 -28.57 5.88
CA ALA A 661 -22.82 -28.10 4.71
C ALA A 661 -24.08 -28.93 4.43
N GLU A 662 -23.98 -30.26 4.44
CA GLU A 662 -25.07 -31.15 4.03
C GLU A 662 -26.20 -31.23 5.07
N GLY A 663 -27.45 -31.31 4.60
CA GLY A 663 -28.64 -31.46 5.44
C GLY A 663 -29.65 -30.34 5.27
N ASP A 664 -30.63 -30.32 6.19
CA ASP A 664 -31.69 -29.31 6.24
C ASP A 664 -31.34 -28.21 7.23
N HIS A 665 -31.30 -26.97 6.74
CA HIS A 665 -30.96 -25.78 7.53
C HIS A 665 -32.15 -24.84 7.63
N VAL A 666 -32.60 -24.54 8.85
CA VAL A 666 -33.68 -23.56 9.09
C VAL A 666 -33.08 -22.16 9.11
N VAL A 667 -33.26 -21.42 8.02
CA VAL A 667 -32.63 -20.09 7.85
C VAL A 667 -33.52 -18.94 8.29
N VAL A 668 -34.83 -19.13 8.22
CA VAL A 668 -35.83 -18.17 8.72
C VAL A 668 -36.90 -18.92 9.47
N GLN A 669 -37.18 -18.48 10.70
CA GLN A 669 -38.30 -18.89 11.52
C GLN A 669 -39.14 -17.66 11.81
N ALA A 670 -40.39 -17.61 11.34
CA ALA A 670 -41.25 -16.43 11.47
C ALA A 670 -42.54 -16.70 12.25
N GLY A 671 -43.10 -15.67 12.89
CA GLY A 671 -44.47 -15.70 13.41
C GLY A 671 -45.50 -15.92 12.30
N THR A 672 -45.27 -15.33 11.12
CA THR A 672 -46.04 -15.59 9.89
C THR A 672 -45.14 -15.49 8.66
N LEU A 673 -45.24 -16.46 7.75
CA LEU A 673 -44.63 -16.40 6.42
C LEU A 673 -45.66 -15.92 5.39
N ALA A 674 -45.34 -14.84 4.67
CA ALA A 674 -46.14 -14.30 3.58
C ALA A 674 -45.38 -14.37 2.26
N GLY A 675 -46.01 -14.87 1.20
CA GLY A 675 -45.40 -14.88 -0.13
C GLY A 675 -44.18 -15.80 -0.32
N VAL A 676 -43.92 -16.74 0.60
CA VAL A 676 -42.73 -17.64 0.54
C VAL A 676 -42.57 -18.40 -0.78
N ASN A 677 -43.66 -18.69 -1.49
CA ASN A 677 -43.62 -19.31 -2.83
C ASN A 677 -42.97 -18.43 -3.91
N ASN A 678 -42.81 -17.13 -3.65
CA ASN A 678 -42.09 -16.20 -4.52
C ASN A 678 -40.57 -16.24 -4.30
N LEU A 679 -40.10 -16.83 -3.19
CA LEU A 679 -38.68 -16.95 -2.86
C LEU A 679 -38.06 -18.07 -3.70
N THR A 680 -36.98 -17.76 -4.40
CA THR A 680 -36.24 -18.73 -5.23
C THR A 680 -34.80 -18.87 -4.77
N ALA A 681 -34.26 -20.09 -4.75
CA ALA A 681 -32.84 -20.29 -4.44
C ALA A 681 -31.98 -19.72 -5.58
N SER A 682 -31.01 -18.88 -5.23
CA SER A 682 -29.97 -18.42 -6.11
C SER A 682 -28.73 -19.26 -5.89
N THR A 683 -28.27 -19.94 -6.94
CA THR A 683 -27.05 -20.76 -6.90
C THR A 683 -25.78 -19.94 -7.15
N THR A 684 -25.88 -18.62 -7.32
CA THR A 684 -24.72 -17.76 -7.66
C THR A 684 -23.60 -17.83 -6.62
N LEU A 685 -23.93 -18.02 -5.35
CA LEU A 685 -22.95 -18.11 -4.25
C LEU A 685 -22.81 -19.53 -3.69
N LEU A 686 -23.58 -20.49 -4.22
CA LEU A 686 -23.51 -21.88 -3.75
C LEU A 686 -22.29 -22.54 -4.41
N PRO A 687 -21.37 -23.13 -3.64
CA PRO A 687 -20.20 -23.80 -4.22
C PRO A 687 -20.64 -24.91 -5.17
N PHE A 688 -19.93 -25.06 -6.29
CA PHE A 688 -20.25 -26.03 -7.35
C PHE A 688 -20.31 -27.46 -6.81
N LEU A 689 -19.57 -27.76 -5.74
CA LEU A 689 -19.58 -29.02 -5.02
C LEU A 689 -20.98 -29.45 -4.52
N TYR A 690 -21.89 -28.49 -4.31
CA TYR A 690 -23.20 -28.72 -3.71
C TYR A 690 -24.35 -28.36 -4.64
N LYS A 691 -25.51 -28.95 -4.35
CA LYS A 691 -26.82 -28.56 -4.86
C LYS A 691 -27.71 -28.18 -3.68
N GLY A 692 -28.43 -27.07 -3.83
CA GLY A 692 -29.33 -26.53 -2.82
C GLY A 692 -30.76 -26.51 -3.33
N SER A 693 -31.71 -26.81 -2.45
CA SER A 693 -33.14 -26.65 -2.74
C SER A 693 -33.83 -25.94 -1.59
N LEU A 694 -34.90 -25.21 -1.92
CA LEU A 694 -35.70 -24.46 -0.96
C LEU A 694 -36.97 -25.25 -0.64
N SER A 695 -37.28 -25.37 0.65
CA SER A 695 -38.59 -25.81 1.11
C SER A 695 -39.10 -24.90 2.22
N SER A 696 -40.40 -24.96 2.51
CA SER A 696 -41.01 -24.17 3.57
C SER A 696 -42.16 -24.91 4.21
N ASN A 697 -42.39 -24.67 5.50
CA ASN A 697 -43.62 -25.06 6.20
C ASN A 697 -44.41 -23.80 6.61
N ALA A 698 -45.36 -23.92 7.56
CA ALA A 698 -46.20 -22.80 7.97
C ALA A 698 -45.40 -21.58 8.50
N ASN A 699 -44.24 -21.83 9.11
CA ASN A 699 -43.49 -20.82 9.84
C ASN A 699 -41.97 -20.83 9.55
N GLN A 700 -41.46 -21.80 8.79
CA GLN A 700 -40.02 -21.94 8.51
C GLN A 700 -39.70 -21.92 7.02
N VAL A 701 -38.57 -21.30 6.69
CA VAL A 701 -37.86 -21.45 5.41
C VAL A 701 -36.66 -22.37 5.66
N ILE A 702 -36.56 -23.43 4.87
CA ILE A 702 -35.58 -24.50 5.04
C ILE A 702 -34.76 -24.61 3.75
N VAL A 703 -33.44 -24.61 3.89
CA VAL A 703 -32.51 -24.89 2.79
C VAL A 703 -31.99 -26.30 2.95
N SER A 704 -32.29 -27.16 1.98
CA SER A 704 -31.74 -28.51 1.92
C SER A 704 -30.51 -28.49 1.01
N VAL A 705 -29.35 -28.78 1.57
CA VAL A 705 -28.07 -28.85 0.86
C VAL A 705 -27.66 -30.32 0.76
N ALA A 706 -27.28 -30.73 -0.46
CA ALA A 706 -26.71 -32.04 -0.70
C ALA A 706 -25.46 -31.88 -1.55
N ARG A 707 -24.46 -32.73 -1.33
CA ARG A 707 -23.30 -32.81 -2.21
C ARG A 707 -23.70 -33.39 -3.56
N LYS A 708 -23.09 -32.89 -4.65
CA LYS A 708 -23.25 -33.47 -5.98
C LYS A 708 -22.52 -34.81 -6.07
N ASP A 709 -23.10 -35.77 -6.77
CA ASP A 709 -22.42 -37.03 -7.06
C ASP A 709 -21.37 -36.88 -8.18
N ALA A 710 -20.57 -37.92 -8.42
CA ALA A 710 -19.50 -37.90 -9.42
C ALA A 710 -20.01 -37.62 -10.86
N THR A 711 -21.25 -38.02 -11.19
CA THR A 711 -21.86 -37.75 -12.50
C THR A 711 -22.28 -36.29 -12.60
N GLU A 712 -22.89 -35.75 -11.55
CA GLU A 712 -23.30 -34.34 -11.45
C GLU A 712 -22.10 -33.38 -11.43
N LEU A 713 -20.95 -33.81 -10.89
CA LEU A 713 -19.69 -33.08 -10.93
C LEU A 713 -18.96 -33.22 -12.28
N GLY A 714 -19.35 -34.20 -13.11
CA GLY A 714 -18.72 -34.51 -14.40
C GLY A 714 -17.33 -35.12 -14.27
N LEU A 715 -17.10 -35.90 -13.21
CA LEU A 715 -15.80 -36.54 -12.95
C LEU A 715 -15.56 -37.72 -13.90
N ASN A 716 -14.32 -37.88 -14.35
CA ASN A 716 -13.89 -39.11 -15.04
C ASN A 716 -13.72 -40.28 -14.03
N ARG A 717 -13.37 -41.47 -14.52
CA ARG A 717 -13.27 -42.68 -13.67
C ARG A 717 -12.27 -42.52 -12.53
N SER A 718 -11.09 -41.95 -12.80
CA SER A 718 -10.05 -41.72 -11.80
C SER A 718 -10.45 -40.67 -10.77
N GLU A 719 -10.94 -39.51 -11.24
CA GLU A 719 -11.47 -38.43 -10.40
C GLU A 719 -12.57 -38.94 -9.47
N ALA A 720 -13.53 -39.72 -10.02
CA ALA A 720 -14.62 -40.30 -9.25
C ALA A 720 -14.14 -41.30 -8.18
N SER A 721 -13.08 -42.06 -8.46
CA SER A 721 -12.51 -43.04 -7.54
C SER A 721 -11.74 -42.39 -6.39
N GLY A 722 -11.09 -41.24 -6.62
CA GLY A 722 -10.41 -40.45 -5.58
C GLY A 722 -11.32 -39.51 -4.80
N PHE A 723 -12.48 -39.11 -5.35
CA PHE A 723 -13.31 -38.03 -4.82
C PHE A 723 -13.71 -38.18 -3.35
N ALA A 724 -14.06 -39.38 -2.89
CA ALA A 724 -14.44 -39.60 -1.50
C ALA A 724 -13.30 -39.34 -0.52
N ALA A 725 -12.07 -39.73 -0.87
CA ALA A 725 -10.88 -39.50 -0.07
C ALA A 725 -10.46 -38.02 -0.11
N ILE A 726 -10.51 -37.40 -1.29
CA ILE A 726 -10.24 -35.97 -1.46
C ILE A 726 -11.20 -35.12 -0.61
N TYR A 727 -12.50 -35.38 -0.69
CA TYR A 727 -13.49 -34.65 0.09
C TYR A 727 -13.24 -34.77 1.59
N ALA A 728 -12.85 -35.97 2.06
CA ALA A 728 -12.54 -36.20 3.46
C ALA A 728 -11.30 -35.41 3.91
N ALA A 729 -10.32 -35.21 3.03
CA ALA A 729 -9.08 -34.49 3.31
C ALA A 729 -9.23 -32.95 3.29
N LEU A 730 -10.29 -32.40 2.67
CA LEU A 730 -10.51 -30.94 2.60
C LEU A 730 -10.52 -30.31 4.00
N VAL A 731 -11.02 -31.04 4.99
CA VAL A 731 -11.24 -30.57 6.37
C VAL A 731 -9.94 -30.38 7.15
N ASP A 732 -8.83 -30.92 6.65
CA ASP A 732 -7.54 -30.93 7.33
C ASP A 732 -6.73 -29.65 7.05
N ASP A 733 -7.24 -28.74 6.18
CA ASP A 733 -6.62 -27.45 5.85
C ASP A 733 -7.68 -26.40 5.42
N GLU A 734 -7.82 -25.33 6.21
CA GLU A 734 -8.85 -24.28 6.00
C GLU A 734 -8.71 -23.54 4.65
N ASP A 735 -7.48 -23.33 4.16
CA ASP A 735 -7.27 -22.64 2.88
C ASP A 735 -7.68 -23.54 1.71
N VAL A 736 -7.32 -24.82 1.76
CA VAL A 736 -7.73 -25.83 0.78
C VAL A 736 -9.26 -25.96 0.77
N GLU A 737 -9.89 -26.05 1.93
CA GLU A 737 -11.34 -26.07 2.08
C GLU A 737 -12.00 -24.82 1.46
N GLY A 738 -11.51 -23.63 1.83
CA GLY A 738 -11.99 -22.35 1.36
C GLY A 738 -11.94 -22.22 -0.16
N ILE A 739 -10.86 -22.68 -0.80
CA ILE A 739 -10.73 -22.70 -2.26
C ILE A 739 -11.83 -23.55 -2.90
N PHE A 740 -12.11 -24.74 -2.39
CA PHE A 740 -13.19 -25.58 -2.93
C PHE A 740 -14.58 -24.98 -2.71
N LEU A 741 -14.78 -24.26 -1.61
CA LEU A 741 -16.04 -23.54 -1.34
C LEU A 741 -16.17 -22.26 -2.20
N ALA A 742 -15.07 -21.67 -2.66
CA ALA A 742 -15.12 -20.50 -3.54
C ALA A 742 -15.47 -20.84 -5.00
N ILE A 743 -15.28 -22.09 -5.43
CA ILE A 743 -15.51 -22.51 -6.82
C ILE A 743 -17.01 -22.66 -7.09
N SER A 744 -17.53 -21.94 -8.08
CA SER A 744 -18.91 -22.05 -8.58
C SER A 744 -19.03 -22.66 -9.98
N ASP A 745 -17.89 -22.94 -10.62
CA ASP A 745 -17.78 -23.45 -11.98
C ASP A 745 -17.31 -24.92 -12.04
N GLN A 746 -17.83 -25.66 -13.02
CA GLN A 746 -17.53 -27.08 -13.19
C GLN A 746 -16.09 -27.34 -13.63
N GLU A 747 -15.59 -26.54 -14.59
CA GLU A 747 -14.26 -26.72 -15.17
C GLU A 747 -13.19 -26.41 -14.12
N GLN A 748 -13.34 -25.29 -13.40
CA GLN A 748 -12.48 -24.93 -12.27
C GLN A 748 -12.48 -26.01 -11.18
N PHE A 749 -13.65 -26.55 -10.82
CA PHE A 749 -13.75 -27.60 -9.80
C PHE A 749 -12.96 -28.85 -10.20
N ARG A 750 -13.13 -29.32 -11.43
CA ARG A 750 -12.42 -30.51 -11.93
C ARG A 750 -10.91 -30.28 -12.00
N LYS A 751 -10.50 -29.09 -12.44
CA LYS A 751 -9.09 -28.70 -12.45
C LYS A 751 -8.51 -28.70 -11.04
N GLN A 752 -9.21 -28.12 -10.06
CA GLN A 752 -8.76 -28.11 -8.66
C GLN A 752 -8.66 -29.54 -8.09
N LEU A 753 -9.68 -30.36 -8.34
CA LEU A 753 -9.71 -31.76 -7.91
C LEU A 753 -8.53 -32.56 -8.49
N SER A 754 -8.22 -32.36 -9.78
CA SER A 754 -7.13 -33.09 -10.45
C SER A 754 -5.75 -32.81 -9.83
N GLN A 755 -5.55 -31.62 -9.25
CA GLN A 755 -4.32 -31.24 -8.57
C GLN A 755 -4.11 -32.02 -7.26
N MET A 756 -5.14 -32.71 -6.74
CA MET A 756 -5.07 -33.55 -5.55
C MET A 756 -4.84 -35.04 -5.83
N LEU A 757 -4.70 -35.43 -7.12
CA LEU A 757 -4.39 -36.81 -7.50
C LEU A 757 -2.89 -36.99 -7.87
N PRO A 758 -2.28 -38.15 -7.55
CA PRO A 758 -0.93 -38.48 -7.98
C PRO A 758 -0.91 -38.97 -9.44
N GLU A 759 0.28 -39.13 -10.01
CA GLU A 759 0.46 -39.75 -11.33
C GLU A 759 -0.07 -41.21 -11.31
N HIS A 760 -0.92 -41.52 -12.28
CA HIS A 760 -1.61 -42.82 -12.40
C HIS A 760 -2.01 -43.16 -13.85
N GLU A 761 -1.72 -42.28 -14.81
CA GLU A 761 -2.20 -42.31 -16.18
C GLU A 761 -1.33 -43.21 -17.08
N GLY A 762 -0.11 -43.55 -16.60
CA GLY A 762 0.82 -44.43 -17.28
C GLY A 762 1.95 -43.71 -18.04
N GLY A 763 2.06 -42.38 -17.89
CA GLY A 763 3.07 -41.58 -18.57
C GLY A 763 4.49 -41.95 -18.13
N THR A 764 4.69 -42.24 -16.85
CA THR A 764 6.00 -42.65 -16.32
C THR A 764 6.51 -43.93 -16.99
N PHE A 765 5.65 -44.96 -17.12
CA PHE A 765 6.00 -46.20 -17.82
C PHE A 765 6.27 -45.97 -19.32
N GLU A 766 5.47 -45.13 -19.97
CA GLU A 766 5.68 -44.79 -21.39
C GLU A 766 7.02 -44.09 -21.60
N ASN A 767 7.35 -43.10 -20.78
CA ASN A 767 8.56 -42.30 -20.90
C ASN A 767 9.83 -43.17 -20.83
N VAL A 768 9.95 -43.97 -19.77
CA VAL A 768 11.17 -44.80 -19.52
C VAL A 768 11.31 -45.93 -20.54
N THR A 769 10.19 -46.50 -21.01
CA THR A 769 10.22 -47.55 -22.04
C THR A 769 10.47 -46.99 -23.43
N LEU A 770 9.92 -45.82 -23.77
CA LEU A 770 10.14 -45.17 -25.07
C LEU A 770 11.60 -44.75 -25.24
N GLY A 771 12.21 -44.19 -24.19
CA GLY A 771 13.64 -43.89 -24.16
C GLY A 771 14.50 -45.15 -24.41
N SER A 772 14.27 -46.22 -23.66
CA SER A 772 15.00 -47.49 -23.86
C SER A 772 14.78 -48.06 -25.26
N ARG A 773 13.54 -48.08 -25.78
CA ARG A 773 13.24 -48.50 -27.17
C ARG A 773 13.97 -47.65 -28.20
N ALA A 774 14.01 -46.32 -28.03
CA ALA A 774 14.70 -45.42 -28.96
C ALA A 774 16.21 -45.71 -29.01
N MET A 775 16.83 -45.97 -27.86
CA MET A 775 18.26 -46.28 -27.76
C MET A 775 18.62 -47.64 -28.36
N VAL A 776 17.76 -48.66 -28.24
CA VAL A 776 18.07 -50.04 -28.65
C VAL A 776 18.00 -50.28 -30.16
N ARG A 777 17.27 -49.45 -30.89
CA ARG A 777 16.98 -49.66 -32.32
C ARG A 777 18.21 -49.82 -33.20
N PHE A 778 19.42 -49.44 -32.76
CA PHE A 778 20.64 -49.56 -33.56
C PHE A 778 20.98 -51.03 -33.87
N LEU A 779 20.50 -51.97 -33.04
CA LEU A 779 20.64 -53.40 -33.26
C LEU A 779 19.87 -53.89 -34.50
N ALA A 780 18.88 -53.13 -34.97
CA ALA A 780 18.12 -53.42 -36.19
C ALA A 780 18.73 -52.77 -37.45
N ASP A 781 19.84 -52.04 -37.32
CA ASP A 781 20.44 -51.30 -38.44
C ASP A 781 21.39 -52.19 -39.26
N PRO A 782 21.17 -52.38 -40.58
CA PRO A 782 22.07 -53.19 -41.41
C PRO A 782 23.47 -52.59 -41.54
N LYS A 783 23.57 -51.26 -41.44
CA LYS A 783 24.82 -50.50 -41.45
C LYS A 783 24.88 -49.60 -40.19
N GLY A 784 24.63 -50.19 -39.03
CA GLY A 784 24.64 -49.49 -37.74
C GLY A 784 25.95 -48.75 -37.44
N PRO A 785 25.98 -47.87 -36.43
CA PRO A 785 27.09 -46.94 -36.16
C PRO A 785 28.33 -47.60 -35.52
N PHE A 786 28.56 -48.89 -35.77
CA PHE A 786 29.66 -49.63 -35.18
C PHE A 786 30.98 -49.26 -35.87
N LYS A 787 31.95 -48.78 -35.09
CA LYS A 787 33.35 -48.73 -35.51
C LYS A 787 33.93 -50.12 -35.40
N ASP A 788 34.35 -50.65 -36.54
CA ASP A 788 35.07 -51.92 -36.63
C ASP A 788 36.56 -51.76 -36.35
N GLU A 789 37.08 -52.47 -35.35
CA GLU A 789 38.50 -52.54 -34.97
C GLU A 789 39.06 -53.98 -35.16
N GLY A 790 38.47 -54.74 -36.09
CA GLY A 790 38.85 -56.10 -36.42
C GLY A 790 38.17 -57.14 -35.54
N LYS A 791 38.70 -57.40 -34.34
CA LYS A 791 38.14 -58.42 -33.41
C LYS A 791 37.06 -57.89 -32.47
N TRP A 792 36.88 -56.58 -32.42
CA TRP A 792 35.91 -55.90 -31.59
C TRP A 792 35.40 -54.64 -32.30
N GLY A 793 34.35 -54.01 -31.75
CA GLY A 793 33.87 -52.72 -32.22
C GLY A 793 33.14 -51.94 -31.12
N TYR A 794 32.87 -50.66 -31.37
CA TYR A 794 32.17 -49.80 -30.42
C TYR A 794 31.21 -48.85 -31.14
N TRP A 795 30.28 -48.27 -30.38
CA TRP A 795 29.29 -47.32 -30.88
C TRP A 795 28.89 -46.32 -29.80
N VAL A 796 28.43 -45.14 -30.24
CA VAL A 796 27.78 -44.13 -29.40
C VAL A 796 26.54 -43.63 -30.14
N ALA A 797 25.42 -43.50 -29.44
CA ALA A 797 24.17 -42.97 -29.96
C ALA A 797 23.56 -42.00 -28.94
N GLN A 798 22.87 -40.99 -29.47
CA GLN A 798 22.01 -40.11 -28.71
C GLN A 798 20.60 -40.20 -29.27
N ALA A 799 19.59 -40.09 -28.43
CA ALA A 799 18.21 -40.01 -28.88
C ALA A 799 17.41 -39.02 -28.03
N GLY A 800 16.40 -38.41 -28.64
CA GLY A 800 15.34 -37.69 -27.96
C GLY A 800 13.99 -38.30 -28.33
N TRP A 801 13.03 -38.21 -27.42
CA TRP A 801 11.68 -38.73 -27.64
C TRP A 801 10.63 -37.80 -27.03
N GLY A 802 9.39 -37.94 -27.51
CA GLY A 802 8.23 -37.32 -26.94
C GLY A 802 6.94 -38.04 -27.35
N SER A 803 5.93 -38.00 -26.48
CA SER A 803 4.60 -38.57 -26.72
C SER A 803 3.59 -37.83 -25.84
N SER A 804 2.31 -37.96 -26.16
CA SER A 804 1.25 -37.37 -25.37
C SER A 804 -0.01 -38.24 -25.37
N LYS A 805 -0.88 -37.98 -24.40
CA LYS A 805 -2.18 -38.63 -24.24
C LYS A 805 -3.18 -37.58 -23.77
N SER A 806 -4.30 -37.45 -24.47
CA SER A 806 -5.42 -36.60 -24.03
C SER A 806 -6.12 -37.13 -22.78
N VAL A 807 -6.76 -36.24 -22.03
CA VAL A 807 -7.72 -36.58 -20.96
C VAL A 807 -8.81 -37.54 -21.46
N GLY A 808 -9.06 -38.61 -20.69
CA GLY A 808 -10.04 -39.66 -20.95
C GLY A 808 -10.68 -40.16 -19.66
N ASP A 809 -10.68 -41.48 -19.43
CA ASP A 809 -11.06 -42.09 -18.14
C ASP A 809 -10.05 -41.75 -17.02
N THR A 810 -8.83 -41.38 -17.39
CA THR A 810 -7.76 -40.84 -16.52
C THR A 810 -7.37 -39.43 -16.99
N ALA A 811 -6.46 -38.75 -16.25
CA ALA A 811 -5.87 -37.52 -16.78
C ALA A 811 -5.05 -37.77 -18.05
N GLY A 812 -4.70 -36.69 -18.73
CA GLY A 812 -3.77 -36.68 -19.85
C GLY A 812 -2.33 -36.42 -19.40
N TYR A 813 -1.38 -36.70 -20.28
CA TYR A 813 0.04 -36.45 -20.01
C TYR A 813 0.82 -36.07 -21.28
N ASP A 814 1.93 -35.39 -21.07
CA ASP A 814 3.00 -35.12 -22.03
C ASP A 814 4.31 -35.72 -21.50
N VAL A 815 4.89 -36.66 -22.25
CA VAL A 815 6.18 -37.25 -21.92
C VAL A 815 7.24 -36.81 -22.91
N GLY A 816 8.46 -36.63 -22.44
CA GLY A 816 9.59 -36.33 -23.30
C GLY A 816 10.92 -36.48 -22.59
N GLY A 817 11.97 -36.69 -23.36
CA GLY A 817 13.29 -36.88 -22.79
C GLY A 817 14.39 -37.00 -23.83
N TRP A 818 15.60 -37.16 -23.32
CA TRP A 818 16.79 -37.40 -24.10
C TRP A 818 17.69 -38.42 -23.41
N GLY A 819 18.60 -39.01 -24.17
CA GLY A 819 19.63 -39.84 -23.56
C GLY A 819 20.81 -40.09 -24.47
N ILE A 820 21.82 -40.69 -23.87
CA ILE A 820 23.05 -41.09 -24.52
C ILE A 820 23.35 -42.54 -24.14
N SER A 821 23.75 -43.33 -25.12
CA SER A 821 24.19 -44.70 -24.88
C SER A 821 25.47 -44.98 -25.67
N ALA A 822 26.34 -45.79 -25.07
CA ALA A 822 27.55 -46.28 -25.68
C ALA A 822 27.70 -47.77 -25.39
N GLY A 823 28.34 -48.47 -26.32
CA GLY A 823 28.58 -49.90 -26.15
C GLY A 823 29.77 -50.39 -26.93
N ALA A 824 30.22 -51.58 -26.57
CA ALA A 824 31.28 -52.29 -27.25
C ALA A 824 30.86 -53.75 -27.49
N GLU A 825 31.39 -54.35 -28.54
CA GLU A 825 31.10 -55.72 -28.94
C GLU A 825 32.36 -56.48 -29.34
N HIS A 826 32.35 -57.78 -29.07
CA HIS A 826 33.36 -58.74 -29.51
C HIS A 826 32.81 -59.60 -30.64
N LYS A 827 33.60 -59.77 -31.70
CA LYS A 827 33.17 -60.46 -32.92
C LYS A 827 33.55 -61.94 -32.90
N THR A 828 32.60 -62.79 -33.21
CA THR A 828 32.78 -64.25 -33.26
C THR A 828 32.22 -64.85 -34.55
N GLY A 829 32.50 -66.13 -34.82
CA GLY A 829 31.94 -66.83 -35.98
C GLY A 829 30.43 -67.07 -35.91
N ILE A 830 29.79 -66.83 -34.76
CA ILE A 830 28.35 -66.99 -34.54
C ILE A 830 27.64 -65.65 -34.26
N GLY A 831 28.28 -64.53 -34.62
CA GLY A 831 27.76 -63.17 -34.40
C GLY A 831 28.60 -62.38 -33.38
N ASN A 832 28.11 -61.19 -33.04
CA ASN A 832 28.78 -60.25 -32.17
C ASN A 832 28.08 -60.21 -30.82
N PHE A 833 28.85 -60.36 -29.73
CA PHE A 833 28.37 -60.24 -28.36
C PHE A 833 28.85 -58.92 -27.78
N GLY A 834 27.96 -58.11 -27.24
CA GLY A 834 28.32 -56.81 -26.71
C GLY A 834 27.60 -56.44 -25.43
N ALA A 835 28.10 -55.38 -24.82
CA ALA A 835 27.51 -54.73 -23.66
C ALA A 835 27.33 -53.23 -23.94
N SER A 836 26.33 -52.62 -23.32
CA SER A 836 26.06 -51.19 -23.42
C SER A 836 25.66 -50.58 -22.09
N VAL A 837 26.02 -49.31 -21.92
CA VAL A 837 25.54 -48.43 -20.84
C VAL A 837 24.74 -47.29 -21.46
N GLY A 838 23.65 -46.90 -20.83
CA GLY A 838 22.81 -45.77 -21.25
C GLY A 838 22.45 -44.89 -20.06
N TYR A 839 22.52 -43.58 -20.25
CA TYR A 839 21.90 -42.60 -19.37
C TYR A 839 20.74 -41.93 -20.11
N LEU A 840 19.57 -41.95 -19.50
CA LEU A 840 18.33 -41.41 -20.06
C LEU A 840 17.70 -40.48 -19.02
N ASN A 841 17.44 -39.25 -19.41
CA ASN A 841 16.74 -38.27 -18.59
C ASN A 841 15.42 -37.93 -19.29
N GLY A 842 14.33 -37.99 -18.54
CA GLY A 842 13.01 -37.72 -19.09
C GLY A 842 12.08 -37.11 -18.07
N LYS A 843 10.96 -36.62 -18.59
CA LYS A 843 9.92 -35.94 -17.84
C LYS A 843 8.56 -36.45 -18.30
N ASN A 844 7.67 -36.66 -17.34
CA ASN A 844 6.25 -36.89 -17.53
C ASN A 844 5.49 -35.71 -16.89
N SER A 845 4.78 -34.90 -17.67
CA SER A 845 3.98 -33.78 -17.17
C SER A 845 2.50 -34.10 -17.34
N ASN A 846 1.67 -33.72 -16.38
CA ASN A 846 0.22 -33.81 -16.54
C ASN A 846 -0.25 -32.78 -17.58
N GLU A 847 -1.21 -33.14 -18.43
CA GLU A 847 -1.72 -32.25 -19.50
C GLU A 847 -2.61 -31.12 -18.94
N GLY A 848 -3.30 -31.37 -17.82
CA GLY A 848 -4.33 -30.48 -17.26
C GLY A 848 -3.86 -29.63 -16.08
N ASN A 849 -2.73 -29.98 -15.47
CA ASN A 849 -2.16 -29.27 -14.33
C ASN A 849 -0.62 -29.27 -14.35
N GLY A 850 0.00 -28.57 -13.42
CA GLY A 850 1.45 -28.43 -13.37
C GLY A 850 2.21 -29.67 -12.89
N ASN A 851 1.51 -30.75 -12.51
CA ASN A 851 2.16 -31.91 -11.87
C ASN A 851 3.12 -32.59 -12.83
N GLU A 852 4.26 -33.01 -12.31
CA GLU A 852 5.32 -33.61 -13.11
C GLU A 852 6.12 -34.66 -12.35
N VAL A 853 6.62 -35.64 -13.09
CA VAL A 853 7.55 -36.67 -12.62
C VAL A 853 8.76 -36.66 -13.53
N TRP A 854 9.92 -36.38 -12.95
CA TRP A 854 11.21 -36.52 -13.61
C TRP A 854 11.75 -37.92 -13.40
N SER A 855 12.48 -38.44 -14.38
CA SER A 855 13.07 -39.77 -14.33
C SER A 855 14.52 -39.72 -14.81
N GLU A 856 15.44 -40.20 -13.98
CA GLU A 856 16.83 -40.42 -14.32
C GLU A 856 17.15 -41.91 -14.36
N GLN A 857 17.41 -42.43 -15.56
CA GLN A 857 17.58 -43.86 -15.81
C GLN A 857 19.01 -44.19 -16.20
N LEU A 858 19.64 -45.07 -15.42
CA LEU A 858 20.93 -45.70 -15.74
C LEU A 858 20.69 -47.15 -16.16
N GLU A 859 20.91 -47.45 -17.44
CA GLU A 859 20.64 -48.75 -18.04
C GLU A 859 21.92 -49.50 -18.40
N LEU A 860 21.97 -50.79 -18.02
CA LEU A 860 23.02 -51.72 -18.43
C LEU A 860 22.40 -52.86 -19.23
N ALA A 861 23.03 -53.21 -20.36
CA ALA A 861 22.51 -54.26 -21.22
C ALA A 861 23.61 -55.17 -21.78
N ALA A 862 23.23 -56.42 -22.03
CA ALA A 862 23.98 -57.37 -22.84
C ALA A 862 23.18 -57.67 -24.11
N TYR A 863 23.87 -57.74 -25.25
CA TYR A 863 23.24 -58.02 -26.52
C TYR A 863 24.06 -59.00 -27.36
N TRP A 864 23.37 -59.72 -28.22
CA TRP A 864 23.93 -60.50 -29.31
C TRP A 864 23.31 -60.03 -30.62
N ARG A 865 24.13 -59.88 -31.67
CA ARG A 865 23.65 -59.59 -33.02
C ARG A 865 24.36 -60.44 -34.06
N LEU A 866 23.62 -60.83 -35.08
CA LEU A 866 24.10 -61.60 -36.23
C LEU A 866 23.78 -60.85 -37.51
N ALA A 867 24.80 -60.69 -38.35
CA ALA A 867 24.65 -60.31 -39.74
C ALA A 867 25.35 -61.38 -40.60
N SER A 868 24.57 -62.26 -41.23
CA SER A 868 25.07 -63.35 -42.05
C SER A 868 24.30 -63.40 -43.37
N ASP A 869 25.00 -63.24 -44.49
CA ASP A 869 24.41 -63.10 -45.82
C ASP A 869 23.29 -62.03 -45.85
N SER A 870 22.04 -62.45 -46.09
CA SER A 870 20.84 -61.62 -46.08
C SER A 870 20.07 -61.67 -44.76
N TRP A 871 20.55 -62.35 -43.73
CA TRP A 871 19.85 -62.49 -42.45
C TRP A 871 20.45 -61.58 -41.38
N LEU A 872 19.56 -60.88 -40.68
CA LEU A 872 19.85 -60.06 -39.52
C LEU A 872 19.06 -60.63 -38.34
N ALA A 873 19.73 -60.84 -37.21
CA ALA A 873 19.05 -61.22 -35.98
C ALA A 873 19.70 -60.51 -34.79
N HIS A 874 18.92 -60.19 -33.77
CA HIS A 874 19.47 -59.73 -32.50
C HIS A 874 18.64 -60.23 -31.32
N ALA A 875 19.30 -60.30 -30.17
CA ALA A 875 18.69 -60.52 -28.88
C ALA A 875 19.37 -59.61 -27.86
N ARG A 876 18.59 -59.04 -26.94
CA ARG A 876 19.07 -58.13 -25.89
C ARG A 876 18.32 -58.36 -24.60
N ILE A 877 19.04 -58.22 -23.49
CA ILE A 877 18.47 -58.11 -22.14
C ILE A 877 19.08 -56.89 -21.44
N SER A 878 18.27 -56.08 -20.76
CA SER A 878 18.75 -54.98 -19.93
C SER A 878 18.09 -54.94 -18.56
N GLY A 879 18.83 -54.37 -17.61
CA GLY A 879 18.33 -53.91 -16.33
C GLY A 879 18.72 -52.44 -16.15
N ALA A 880 17.80 -51.63 -15.63
CA ALA A 880 18.03 -50.23 -15.33
C ALA A 880 17.58 -49.89 -13.90
N LYS A 881 18.34 -49.01 -13.26
CA LYS A 881 17.91 -48.27 -12.07
C LYS A 881 17.38 -46.92 -12.52
N ILE A 882 16.30 -46.49 -11.90
CA ILE A 882 15.62 -45.24 -12.23
C ILE A 882 15.37 -44.49 -10.93
N ASP A 883 15.83 -43.27 -10.86
CA ASP A 883 15.51 -42.35 -9.76
C ASP A 883 14.40 -41.43 -10.26
N PHE A 884 13.32 -41.28 -9.48
CA PHE A 884 12.18 -40.43 -9.82
C PHE A 884 12.05 -39.27 -8.83
N ASP A 885 11.82 -38.07 -9.37
CA ASP A 885 11.46 -36.87 -8.60
C ASP A 885 10.06 -36.42 -9.01
N GLY A 886 9.11 -36.45 -8.08
CA GLY A 886 7.73 -36.02 -8.27
C GLY A 886 7.47 -34.63 -7.69
N TYR A 887 6.76 -33.82 -8.45
CA TYR A 887 6.26 -32.50 -8.04
C TYR A 887 4.76 -32.42 -8.35
N ARG A 888 3.94 -32.21 -7.33
CA ARG A 888 2.53 -31.83 -7.50
C ARG A 888 2.30 -30.43 -6.98
N TYR A 889 1.47 -29.67 -7.67
CA TYR A 889 1.18 -28.28 -7.37
C TYR A 889 -0.30 -28.12 -7.09
N PHE A 890 -0.62 -27.51 -5.95
CA PHE A 890 -1.96 -27.05 -5.62
C PHE A 890 -1.97 -25.53 -5.67
N ILE A 891 -2.66 -24.98 -6.66
CA ILE A 891 -2.77 -23.55 -6.94
C ILE A 891 -4.25 -23.19 -6.94
N GLY A 892 -4.64 -22.23 -6.11
CA GLY A 892 -6.02 -21.71 -6.02
C GLY A 892 -6.04 -20.25 -5.58
N GLU A 893 -7.21 -19.61 -5.68
CA GLU A 893 -7.43 -18.23 -5.24
C GLU A 893 -8.46 -18.21 -4.11
N LEU A 894 -8.16 -17.49 -3.02
CA LEU A 894 -9.05 -17.28 -1.89
C LEU A 894 -9.01 -15.81 -1.48
N ASP A 895 -10.17 -15.17 -1.36
CA ASP A 895 -10.32 -13.75 -0.99
C ASP A 895 -9.45 -12.75 -1.80
N GLY A 896 -9.12 -13.11 -3.05
CA GLY A 896 -8.28 -12.31 -3.95
C GLY A 896 -6.77 -12.54 -3.80
N GLU A 897 -6.35 -13.52 -2.98
CA GLU A 897 -4.96 -13.95 -2.83
C GLU A 897 -4.72 -15.32 -3.47
N GLU A 898 -3.59 -15.48 -4.16
CA GLU A 898 -3.17 -16.76 -4.75
C GLU A 898 -2.46 -17.63 -3.71
N ILE A 899 -2.98 -18.83 -3.47
CA ILE A 899 -2.41 -19.84 -2.59
C ILE A 899 -1.70 -20.89 -3.45
N VAL A 900 -0.41 -21.09 -3.18
CA VAL A 900 0.42 -22.08 -3.88
C VAL A 900 1.05 -23.03 -2.86
N LYS A 901 0.76 -24.31 -2.99
CA LYS A 901 1.39 -25.39 -2.22
C LYS A 901 2.07 -26.39 -3.16
N THR A 902 3.25 -26.85 -2.79
CA THR A 902 4.06 -27.77 -3.60
C THR A 902 4.34 -29.03 -2.80
N MET A 903 3.86 -30.16 -3.32
CA MET A 903 4.08 -31.50 -2.78
C MET A 903 5.23 -32.14 -3.54
N THR A 904 6.23 -32.62 -2.82
CA THR A 904 7.47 -33.20 -3.38
C THR A 904 7.69 -34.62 -2.87
N ALA A 905 8.16 -35.50 -3.74
CA ALA A 905 8.52 -36.87 -3.39
C ALA A 905 9.68 -37.39 -4.25
N ASP A 906 10.52 -38.23 -3.66
CA ASP A 906 11.55 -39.01 -4.34
C ASP A 906 11.28 -40.52 -4.19
N TRP A 907 11.48 -41.30 -5.25
CA TRP A 907 11.37 -42.76 -5.19
C TRP A 907 12.18 -43.49 -6.25
N ASP A 908 12.47 -44.76 -5.97
CA ASP A 908 13.27 -45.61 -6.83
C ASP A 908 12.43 -46.50 -7.74
N GLY A 909 12.98 -46.80 -8.92
CA GLY A 909 12.44 -47.71 -9.91
C GLY A 909 13.46 -48.72 -10.42
N THR A 910 12.97 -49.89 -10.83
CA THR A 910 13.77 -50.89 -11.56
C THR A 910 13.06 -51.32 -12.83
N LEU A 911 13.71 -51.12 -13.97
CA LEU A 911 13.21 -51.53 -15.29
C LEU A 911 14.00 -52.75 -15.80
N TRP A 912 13.29 -53.81 -16.15
CA TRP A 912 13.83 -54.94 -16.89
C TRP A 912 13.29 -54.92 -18.32
N SER A 913 14.16 -55.12 -19.31
CA SER A 913 13.73 -55.29 -20.70
C SER A 913 14.37 -56.50 -21.36
N ALA A 914 13.63 -57.11 -22.28
CA ALA A 914 14.12 -58.12 -23.19
C ALA A 914 13.60 -57.82 -24.60
N SER A 915 14.47 -57.82 -25.59
CA SER A 915 14.09 -57.62 -26.98
C SER A 915 14.78 -58.59 -27.93
N GLY A 916 14.13 -58.88 -29.04
CA GLY A 916 14.73 -59.67 -30.10
C GLY A 916 14.03 -59.46 -31.44
N ALA A 917 14.79 -59.54 -32.53
CA ALA A 917 14.24 -59.44 -33.86
C ALA A 917 14.95 -60.35 -34.85
N VAL A 918 14.21 -60.73 -35.89
CA VAL A 918 14.73 -61.40 -37.08
C VAL A 918 14.27 -60.64 -38.30
N ALA A 919 15.20 -60.34 -39.19
CA ALA A 919 14.95 -59.65 -40.44
C ALA A 919 15.71 -60.30 -41.59
N ARG A 920 15.19 -60.13 -42.82
CA ARG A 920 15.85 -60.59 -44.04
C ARG A 920 16.08 -59.43 -44.99
N ASP A 921 17.33 -59.01 -45.17
CA ASP A 921 17.72 -57.92 -46.07
C ASP A 921 17.93 -58.44 -47.50
N MET A 922 16.93 -58.22 -48.35
CA MET A 922 16.92 -58.66 -49.74
C MET A 922 17.34 -57.49 -50.64
N ARG A 923 18.48 -57.62 -51.34
CA ARG A 923 19.07 -56.53 -52.15
C ARG A 923 19.04 -56.83 -53.65
N SER A 924 18.77 -55.80 -54.45
CA SER A 924 18.85 -55.82 -55.92
C SER A 924 19.41 -54.48 -56.42
N GLY A 925 20.68 -54.48 -56.84
CA GLY A 925 21.40 -53.25 -57.17
C GLY A 925 21.44 -52.29 -55.97
N ASN A 926 21.03 -51.04 -56.20
CA ASN A 926 20.99 -49.99 -55.18
C ASN A 926 19.75 -50.07 -54.27
N PHE A 927 18.82 -51.00 -54.51
CA PHE A 927 17.58 -51.13 -53.74
C PHE A 927 17.63 -52.31 -52.76
N SER A 928 17.03 -52.15 -51.59
CA SER A 928 16.82 -53.23 -50.61
C SER A 928 15.39 -53.26 -50.07
N ILE A 929 14.88 -54.45 -49.79
CA ILE A 929 13.65 -54.66 -49.02
C ILE A 929 13.95 -55.54 -47.80
N ARG A 930 13.50 -55.11 -46.61
CA ARG A 930 13.77 -55.79 -45.35
C ARG A 930 12.48 -55.98 -44.53
N PRO A 931 11.77 -57.12 -44.69
CA PRO A 931 10.79 -57.54 -43.69
C PRO A 931 11.47 -57.88 -42.36
N THR A 932 10.86 -57.46 -41.25
CA THR A 932 11.33 -57.64 -39.88
C THR A 932 10.17 -58.07 -38.98
N ILE A 933 10.43 -59.04 -38.11
CA ILE A 933 9.56 -59.37 -36.97
C ILE A 933 10.38 -59.14 -35.70
N ALA A 934 9.83 -58.40 -34.74
CA ALA A 934 10.45 -58.10 -33.47
C ALA A 934 9.50 -58.37 -32.30
N VAL A 935 10.07 -58.71 -31.15
CA VAL A 935 9.36 -58.84 -29.87
C VAL A 935 10.09 -58.01 -28.82
N ASP A 936 9.32 -57.26 -28.03
CA ASP A 936 9.82 -56.44 -26.93
C ASP A 936 9.01 -56.74 -25.67
N TYR A 937 9.68 -56.93 -24.55
CA TYR A 937 9.09 -57.04 -23.23
C TYR A 937 9.73 -56.05 -22.27
N PHE A 938 8.91 -55.30 -21.55
CA PHE A 938 9.32 -54.36 -20.51
C PHE A 938 8.59 -54.66 -19.21
N LYS A 939 9.29 -54.55 -18.08
CA LYS A 939 8.70 -54.62 -16.75
C LYS A 939 9.32 -53.58 -15.84
N LEU A 940 8.52 -52.63 -15.39
CA LEU A 940 8.87 -51.60 -14.42
C LEU A 940 8.32 -51.99 -13.04
N SER A 941 9.14 -51.85 -12.01
CA SER A 941 8.71 -51.88 -10.61
C SER A 941 9.11 -50.55 -9.98
N GLU A 942 8.13 -49.82 -9.45
CA GLU A 942 8.28 -48.54 -8.75
C GLU A 942 8.05 -48.78 -7.26
N ASP A 943 8.95 -48.30 -6.41
CA ASP A 943 8.79 -48.35 -4.96
C ASP A 943 7.72 -47.34 -4.51
N GLY A 944 7.10 -47.59 -3.36
CA GLY A 944 6.14 -46.65 -2.77
C GLY A 944 6.83 -45.43 -2.16
N TYR A 945 6.11 -44.32 -2.05
CA TYR A 945 6.64 -43.03 -1.59
C TYR A 945 5.63 -42.26 -0.75
N ALA A 946 6.12 -41.24 -0.04
CA ALA A 946 5.31 -40.27 0.67
C ALA A 946 5.70 -38.87 0.21
N GLU A 947 4.69 -38.04 -0.09
CA GLU A 947 4.88 -36.64 -0.43
C GLU A 947 5.11 -35.79 0.82
N THR A 948 5.78 -34.66 0.65
CA THR A 948 5.93 -33.63 1.69
C THR A 948 5.79 -32.23 1.09
N GLY A 949 5.28 -31.29 1.87
CA GLY A 949 5.27 -29.86 1.56
C GLY A 949 3.88 -29.28 1.31
N GLY A 950 2.86 -30.12 1.11
CA GLY A 950 1.46 -29.72 0.97
C GLY A 950 0.69 -29.64 2.28
N GLY A 951 1.06 -30.44 3.29
CA GLY A 951 0.31 -30.59 4.54
C GLY A 951 -0.75 -31.70 4.47
N GLU A 952 -1.45 -31.95 5.59
CA GLU A 952 -2.31 -33.13 5.78
C GLU A 952 -3.40 -33.29 4.70
N ALA A 953 -3.98 -32.18 4.23
CA ALA A 953 -5.01 -32.17 3.19
C ALA A 953 -4.51 -32.53 1.78
N LEU A 954 -3.19 -32.51 1.54
CA LEU A 954 -2.60 -32.59 0.18
C LEU A 954 -1.49 -33.65 0.04
N ASP A 955 -0.72 -33.91 1.08
CA ASP A 955 0.39 -34.86 1.05
C ASP A 955 -0.15 -36.30 0.96
N LEU A 956 0.33 -37.05 -0.04
CA LEU A 956 -0.08 -38.42 -0.31
C LEU A 956 0.99 -39.44 0.09
N THR A 957 0.57 -40.57 0.64
CA THR A 957 1.35 -41.81 0.64
C THR A 957 0.89 -42.70 -0.51
N VAL A 958 1.80 -43.08 -1.41
CA VAL A 958 1.54 -43.88 -2.61
C VAL A 958 2.24 -45.23 -2.50
N ALA A 959 1.50 -46.33 -2.74
CA ALA A 959 2.02 -47.69 -2.64
C ALA A 959 2.91 -48.09 -3.82
N ASP A 960 3.72 -49.15 -3.64
CA ASP A 960 4.51 -49.72 -4.73
C ASP A 960 3.62 -50.24 -5.87
N ARG A 961 4.08 -50.09 -7.11
CA ARG A 961 3.33 -50.55 -8.29
C ARG A 961 4.24 -51.19 -9.34
N LYS A 962 3.64 -52.05 -10.16
CA LYS A 962 4.35 -52.82 -11.20
C LYS A 962 3.60 -52.75 -12.51
N SER A 963 4.31 -52.37 -13.56
CA SER A 963 3.80 -52.23 -14.92
C SER A 963 4.60 -53.11 -15.87
N ASP A 964 3.95 -53.80 -16.79
CA ASP A 964 4.62 -54.59 -17.82
C ASP A 964 3.93 -54.51 -19.18
N GLU A 965 4.69 -54.74 -20.24
CA GLU A 965 4.20 -54.71 -21.61
C GLU A 965 4.97 -55.70 -22.49
N LEU A 966 4.24 -56.58 -23.15
CA LEU A 966 4.73 -57.46 -24.22
C LEU A 966 4.16 -57.00 -25.56
N ALA A 967 5.03 -56.66 -26.49
CA ALA A 967 4.64 -56.23 -27.82
C ALA A 967 5.35 -57.03 -28.92
N VAL A 968 4.63 -57.22 -30.03
CA VAL A 968 5.13 -57.84 -31.24
C VAL A 968 5.01 -56.84 -32.39
N SER A 969 6.11 -56.61 -33.09
CA SER A 969 6.16 -55.68 -34.23
C SER A 969 6.42 -56.42 -35.53
N GLY A 970 5.65 -56.09 -36.57
CA GLY A 970 5.90 -56.51 -37.94
C GLY A 970 6.12 -55.29 -38.83
N THR A 971 7.32 -55.16 -39.42
CA THR A 971 7.68 -54.00 -40.25
C THR A 971 8.34 -54.40 -41.56
N VAL A 972 8.28 -53.50 -42.55
CA VAL A 972 8.99 -53.63 -43.84
C VAL A 972 9.74 -52.33 -44.10
N ALA A 973 11.06 -52.43 -44.31
CA ALA A 973 11.89 -51.31 -44.73
C ALA A 973 12.24 -51.38 -46.22
N LEU A 974 12.15 -50.25 -46.92
CA LEU A 974 12.63 -50.04 -48.28
C LEU A 974 13.89 -49.18 -48.20
N GLY A 975 15.01 -49.69 -48.71
CA GLY A 975 16.31 -49.02 -48.68
C GLY A 975 16.81 -48.64 -50.07
N LEU A 976 17.51 -47.50 -50.15
CA LEU A 976 18.22 -47.01 -51.33
C LEU A 976 19.66 -46.66 -50.93
N ASP A 977 20.64 -47.35 -51.50
CA ASP A 977 22.08 -47.07 -51.36
C ASP A 977 22.59 -46.27 -52.58
N LEU A 978 23.35 -45.18 -52.35
CA LEU A 978 23.90 -44.29 -53.39
C LEU A 978 25.38 -43.97 -53.10
N GLY A 979 26.22 -43.94 -54.15
CA GLY A 979 27.66 -43.62 -54.03
C GLY A 979 28.52 -44.75 -53.45
N GLY A 980 29.85 -44.57 -53.50
CA GLY A 980 30.87 -45.50 -53.00
C GLY A 980 31.20 -46.66 -53.94
N VAL A 981 32.39 -46.66 -54.56
CA VAL A 981 32.95 -47.85 -55.25
C VAL A 981 34.16 -48.44 -54.52
N ASP A 982 34.77 -47.70 -53.58
CA ASP A 982 35.79 -48.20 -52.65
C ASP A 982 35.61 -47.65 -51.22
N GLN A 983 36.51 -48.03 -50.32
CA GLN A 983 36.44 -47.74 -48.88
C GLN A 983 36.66 -46.26 -48.49
N TYR A 984 37.16 -45.42 -49.40
CA TYR A 984 37.42 -44.00 -49.16
C TYR A 984 36.35 -43.07 -49.76
N ASP A 985 35.62 -43.56 -50.76
CA ASP A 985 34.48 -42.86 -51.35
C ASP A 985 33.31 -42.70 -50.36
N GLY A 986 32.62 -41.57 -50.45
CA GLY A 986 31.39 -41.32 -49.70
C GLY A 986 30.22 -42.15 -50.22
N TRP A 987 29.47 -42.77 -49.31
CA TRP A 987 28.22 -43.48 -49.58
C TRP A 987 27.07 -42.90 -48.75
N TYR A 988 25.85 -43.05 -49.25
CA TYR A 988 24.60 -42.63 -48.63
C TYR A 988 23.60 -43.80 -48.65
N ARG A 989 22.84 -43.97 -47.58
CA ARG A 989 21.71 -44.91 -47.51
C ARG A 989 20.50 -44.22 -46.94
N PHE A 990 19.38 -44.33 -47.62
CA PHE A 990 18.07 -43.89 -47.13
C PHE A 990 17.18 -45.12 -46.92
N GLU A 991 16.49 -45.21 -45.79
CA GLU A 991 15.50 -46.25 -45.53
C GLU A 991 14.18 -45.64 -45.08
N LEU A 992 13.08 -46.11 -45.68
CA LEU A 992 11.72 -45.87 -45.23
C LEU A 992 11.16 -47.19 -44.67
N GLU A 993 10.81 -47.21 -43.39
CA GLU A 993 10.23 -48.38 -42.72
C GLU A 993 8.81 -48.07 -42.27
N ALA A 994 7.89 -49.01 -42.49
CA ALA A 994 6.53 -48.93 -42.00
C ALA A 994 6.05 -50.28 -41.48
N GLY A 995 5.13 -50.26 -40.52
CA GLY A 995 4.55 -51.48 -39.98
C GLY A 995 3.65 -51.22 -38.79
N ARG A 996 3.38 -52.26 -38.01
CA ARG A 996 2.51 -52.18 -36.84
C ARG A 996 3.17 -52.81 -35.63
N ARG A 997 3.02 -52.17 -34.47
CA ARG A 997 3.32 -52.73 -33.15
C ARG A 997 2.03 -53.10 -32.47
N GLU A 998 1.91 -54.37 -32.14
CA GLU A 998 0.76 -54.93 -31.44
C GLU A 998 1.15 -55.25 -30.01
N ILE A 999 0.47 -54.65 -29.03
CA ILE A 999 0.58 -55.01 -27.62
C ILE A 999 -0.25 -56.27 -27.43
N VAL A 1000 0.39 -57.36 -26.99
CA VAL A 1000 -0.22 -58.69 -26.91
C VAL A 1000 -0.31 -59.23 -25.48
N GLY A 1001 0.22 -58.48 -24.51
CA GLY A 1001 0.12 -58.83 -23.09
C GLY A 1001 0.78 -57.79 -22.18
N GLY A 1002 0.59 -57.96 -20.88
CA GLY A 1002 1.03 -57.03 -19.84
C GLY A 1002 -0.08 -56.07 -19.41
N SER A 1003 0.16 -55.36 -18.31
CA SER A 1003 -0.75 -54.36 -17.76
C SER A 1003 0.01 -53.26 -17.04
N LEU A 1004 -0.56 -52.05 -16.98
CA LEU A 1004 -0.05 -51.00 -16.13
C LEU A 1004 -0.45 -51.24 -14.67
N GLY A 1005 0.42 -50.88 -13.73
CA GLY A 1005 0.18 -50.97 -12.31
C GLY A 1005 -0.90 -50.01 -11.85
N VAL A 1006 -1.77 -50.46 -10.95
CA VAL A 1006 -2.74 -49.57 -10.27
C VAL A 1006 -2.03 -48.67 -9.27
N THR A 1007 -2.41 -47.41 -9.20
CA THR A 1007 -1.91 -46.50 -8.16
C THR A 1007 -2.84 -46.58 -6.95
N VAL A 1008 -2.31 -46.97 -5.79
CA VAL A 1008 -3.04 -46.89 -4.52
C VAL A 1008 -2.43 -45.76 -3.71
N ALA A 1009 -3.24 -44.77 -3.36
CA ALA A 1009 -2.80 -43.59 -2.63
C ALA A 1009 -3.72 -43.33 -1.44
N GLN A 1010 -3.21 -42.61 -0.44
CA GLN A 1010 -3.98 -42.14 0.71
C GLN A 1010 -3.45 -40.77 1.14
N PHE A 1011 -4.35 -39.87 1.53
CA PHE A 1011 -3.97 -38.66 2.27
C PHE A 1011 -3.49 -39.03 3.67
N GLU A 1012 -2.80 -38.11 4.34
CA GLU A 1012 -2.41 -38.31 5.73
C GLU A 1012 -3.66 -38.60 6.59
N ASN A 1013 -3.61 -39.66 7.40
CA ASN A 1013 -4.75 -40.16 8.22
C ASN A 1013 -6.03 -40.56 7.44
N GLY A 1014 -6.03 -40.51 6.11
CA GLY A 1014 -7.17 -40.80 5.24
C GLY A 1014 -7.35 -42.28 4.89
N SER A 1015 -8.47 -42.60 4.23
CA SER A 1015 -8.70 -43.93 3.66
C SER A 1015 -8.01 -44.10 2.30
N PRO A 1016 -7.38 -45.25 2.02
CA PRO A 1016 -6.80 -45.54 0.71
C PRO A 1016 -7.84 -45.49 -0.42
N PHE A 1017 -7.45 -44.93 -1.55
CA PHE A 1017 -8.20 -44.96 -2.81
C PHE A 1017 -7.34 -45.54 -3.94
N THR A 1018 -7.99 -46.09 -4.97
CA THR A 1018 -7.31 -46.78 -6.07
C THR A 1018 -7.61 -46.10 -7.40
N LEU A 1019 -6.56 -45.76 -8.14
CA LEU A 1019 -6.64 -45.18 -9.48
C LEU A 1019 -6.18 -46.22 -10.50
N VAL A 1020 -7.09 -46.58 -11.41
CA VAL A 1020 -6.84 -47.60 -12.44
C VAL A 1020 -6.40 -46.90 -13.73
N PRO A 1021 -5.19 -47.19 -14.25
CA PRO A 1021 -4.70 -46.60 -15.49
C PRO A 1021 -5.55 -47.01 -16.70
N GLU A 1022 -5.45 -46.26 -17.79
CA GLU A 1022 -5.98 -46.71 -19.08
C GLU A 1022 -5.06 -47.76 -19.71
N GLU A 1023 -5.64 -48.71 -20.44
CA GLU A 1023 -4.88 -49.70 -21.18
C GLU A 1023 -4.04 -49.04 -22.28
N ARG A 1024 -2.83 -49.57 -22.51
CA ARG A 1024 -1.97 -49.11 -23.61
C ARG A 1024 -2.50 -49.60 -24.95
N LYS A 1025 -2.51 -48.71 -25.95
CA LYS A 1025 -3.05 -48.99 -27.29
C LYS A 1025 -1.95 -49.42 -28.27
N SER A 1026 -2.24 -50.46 -29.06
CA SER A 1026 -1.44 -50.85 -30.24
C SER A 1026 -1.50 -49.76 -31.33
N GLY A 1027 -0.48 -49.70 -32.20
CA GLY A 1027 -0.45 -48.65 -33.23
C GLY A 1027 0.51 -48.87 -34.40
N TRP A 1028 0.35 -48.01 -35.41
CA TRP A 1028 1.20 -48.00 -36.60
C TRP A 1028 2.56 -47.34 -36.33
N ILE A 1029 3.61 -47.88 -36.93
CA ILE A 1029 4.97 -47.33 -36.89
C ILE A 1029 5.37 -46.86 -38.28
N GLY A 1030 5.96 -45.66 -38.36
CA GLY A 1030 6.70 -45.18 -39.51
C GLY A 1030 8.10 -44.72 -39.10
N ARG A 1031 9.13 -45.03 -39.88
CA ARG A 1031 10.51 -44.59 -39.63
C ARG A 1031 11.18 -44.13 -40.92
N LEU A 1032 11.95 -43.07 -40.81
CA LEU A 1032 12.84 -42.58 -41.85
C LEU A 1032 14.26 -42.59 -41.31
N ARG A 1033 15.16 -43.29 -41.99
CA ARG A 1033 16.57 -43.38 -41.62
C ARG A 1033 17.46 -42.92 -42.75
N ALA A 1034 18.49 -42.15 -42.43
CA ALA A 1034 19.52 -41.73 -43.37
C ALA A 1034 20.90 -41.97 -42.75
N VAL A 1035 21.81 -42.56 -43.51
CA VAL A 1035 23.19 -42.79 -43.10
C VAL A 1035 24.11 -42.33 -44.22
N ALA A 1036 25.14 -41.56 -43.89
CA ALA A 1036 26.12 -41.05 -44.85
C ALA A 1036 27.54 -41.15 -44.27
N GLY A 1037 28.52 -41.46 -45.10
CA GLY A 1037 29.91 -41.51 -44.65
C GLY A 1037 30.87 -42.29 -45.54
N ASN A 1038 32.04 -42.57 -45.00
CA ASN A 1038 33.07 -43.45 -45.54
C ASN A 1038 33.74 -44.23 -44.40
N SER A 1039 34.89 -44.87 -44.64
CA SER A 1039 35.63 -45.64 -43.62
C SER A 1039 36.16 -44.81 -42.44
N ALA A 1040 36.37 -43.50 -42.63
CA ALA A 1040 36.91 -42.58 -41.62
C ALA A 1040 35.83 -41.84 -40.83
N PHE A 1041 34.66 -41.56 -41.44
CA PHE A 1041 33.59 -40.80 -40.80
C PHE A 1041 32.22 -41.29 -41.25
N GLN A 1042 31.30 -41.56 -40.32
CA GLN A 1042 29.92 -41.90 -40.62
C GLN A 1042 28.98 -41.17 -39.67
N ILE A 1043 27.94 -40.55 -40.24
CA ILE A 1043 26.81 -39.95 -39.52
C ILE A 1043 25.53 -40.69 -39.89
N GLY A 1044 24.71 -41.01 -38.90
CA GLY A 1044 23.42 -41.65 -39.09
C GLY A 1044 22.34 -40.97 -38.27
N GLY A 1045 21.19 -40.75 -38.88
CA GLY A 1045 19.99 -40.21 -38.25
C GLY A 1045 18.77 -41.08 -38.52
N GLU A 1046 17.88 -41.18 -37.53
CA GLU A 1046 16.57 -41.83 -37.66
C GLU A 1046 15.51 -40.95 -37.00
N ILE A 1047 14.39 -40.76 -37.69
CA ILE A 1047 13.15 -40.25 -37.12
C ILE A 1047 12.15 -41.39 -37.14
N SER A 1048 11.51 -41.65 -36.01
CA SER A 1048 10.48 -42.66 -35.84
C SER A 1048 9.22 -42.01 -35.29
N VAL A 1049 8.08 -42.41 -35.84
CA VAL A 1049 6.76 -42.07 -35.34
C VAL A 1049 6.03 -43.38 -35.05
N GLU A 1050 5.46 -43.49 -33.87
CA GLU A 1050 4.64 -44.62 -33.44
C GLU A 1050 3.29 -44.05 -32.97
N GLU A 1051 2.19 -44.57 -33.49
CA GLU A 1051 0.88 -44.26 -32.94
C GLU A 1051 0.76 -44.90 -31.55
N GLN A 1052 0.64 -44.08 -30.51
CA GLN A 1052 0.43 -44.51 -29.12
C GLN A 1052 -0.67 -43.63 -28.53
N GLN A 1053 -1.63 -44.24 -27.83
CA GLN A 1053 -2.75 -43.53 -27.21
C GLN A 1053 -3.50 -42.58 -28.17
N SER A 1054 -3.62 -42.98 -29.44
CA SER A 1054 -4.23 -42.18 -30.52
C SER A 1054 -3.48 -40.87 -30.86
N HIS A 1055 -2.24 -40.75 -30.39
CA HIS A 1055 -1.29 -39.65 -30.65
C HIS A 1055 -0.02 -40.18 -31.34
N ALA A 1056 0.79 -39.27 -31.86
CA ALA A 1056 2.06 -39.61 -32.50
C ALA A 1056 3.21 -39.52 -31.48
N ALA A 1057 3.70 -40.68 -31.00
CA ALA A 1057 4.93 -40.77 -30.25
C ALA A 1057 6.13 -40.65 -31.20
N VAL A 1058 6.94 -39.60 -31.04
CA VAL A 1058 8.08 -39.29 -31.90
C VAL A 1058 9.38 -39.63 -31.19
N ALA A 1059 10.32 -40.24 -31.89
CA ALA A 1059 11.69 -40.43 -31.42
C ALA A 1059 12.69 -40.10 -32.52
N VAL A 1060 13.74 -39.37 -32.17
CA VAL A 1060 14.86 -39.03 -33.06
C VAL A 1060 16.12 -39.61 -32.49
N ARG A 1061 16.88 -40.35 -33.29
CA ARG A 1061 18.18 -40.91 -32.92
C ARG A 1061 19.27 -40.38 -33.84
N ALA A 1062 20.36 -39.90 -33.26
CA ALA A 1062 21.57 -39.52 -33.96
C ALA A 1062 22.73 -40.43 -33.52
N SER A 1063 23.57 -40.79 -34.48
CA SER A 1063 24.74 -41.62 -34.24
C SER A 1063 25.93 -41.08 -35.02
N LEU A 1064 27.09 -41.12 -34.38
CA LEU A 1064 28.34 -40.63 -34.93
C LEU A 1064 29.42 -41.69 -34.78
N ARG A 1065 30.15 -41.91 -35.86
CA ARG A 1065 31.35 -42.75 -35.89
C ARG A 1065 32.50 -41.93 -36.46
N VAL A 1066 33.56 -41.78 -35.68
CA VAL A 1066 34.83 -41.14 -36.10
C VAL A 1066 35.93 -42.18 -36.04
N GLY A 1067 36.69 -42.34 -37.12
CA GLY A 1067 37.94 -43.09 -37.14
C GLY A 1067 39.08 -42.17 -36.71
N LEU A 1068 39.86 -42.61 -35.71
CA LEU A 1068 41.20 -42.07 -35.46
C LEU A 1068 42.21 -42.66 -36.44
#